data_AF-C7PZN6-F1
#
_entry.id   AF-C7PZN6-F1
#
_cell.length_a   1.000
_cell.length_b   1.000
_cell.length_c   1.000
_cell.angle_alpha   90.00
_cell.angle_beta   90.00
_cell.angle_gamma   90.00
#
_symmetry.space_group_name_H-M   'P 1'
#
loop_
_entity.id
_entity.type
_entity.pdbx_description
1 polymer ?
#
loop_
_entity_poly.entity_id
_entity_poly.type
_entity_poly.pdbx_seq_one_letter_code
_entity_poly.pdbx_strand_id
1 'polypeptide(L)'
;MRSRRGSIGAHTFLVAACVAMAGPFVWELLTSFKTLTEATRVPPTWLPPHWHGSSYSSVFDTVPFGGMLVNSVINTLARTAAQLLFCSMAAYAFARLRFPGRSLLFGLFLSILLVPSQLLIIPQYQIIENLHLLNTRTALFLPGMFSAFGTFLLRQFFLAMPLELEEAARLDGAGPLRVYWSVMLPLARPGLIALGILTMIWSWNDLLWPLVVNTDPHKMPLSAGLASLQGQFMTDYPGADGRGADGHDPGDRRLRGPATTGHRGHRPDRNEGMRMSELRIGVVGAGQRAKLATHAHRPGVARVVACADPSPRGQAHARQLFGEDVALYEDWHALPAGELDAVFVLTPDHLHAAPALHFLDAGVAVFVDKPMAITLPDCDALLASAARTGTRLYIGHNLRHLPMLRRMRELIEDGAVGEVKAVWCRHFVGHGGDYYFKDWHAERANTTGLLLQKGAHDLDVIHWLAGGYSREVVALGGLTVYGANPHRRAAENGSGSGSGSGSGSGSDTESLMSDWFDVGAWPPSQLRDLNPVIDVEDLSQMLTRLDNGVFTSYQQCHYSPDYWRNYTVIGDAGRLENFGDGIDGDPAEIRVWNRKRSGYRSDADLVIPISDSAPEGLHGGADSALVAEFLRFAAVGGPTETSPVAAREAVAAGVAATESLRSGGVPVAVAAPDPAVAAHFAESAGHHRRVSSIPASTL
;
A
#
# COMPACT_ATOMS: atom_id res chain seq x y z
N MET A 1 58.79 -8.42 21.79
CA MET A 1 57.97 -9.59 21.34
C MET A 1 56.46 -9.37 21.43
N ARG A 2 55.95 -8.11 21.39
CA ARG A 2 54.53 -7.80 21.20
C ARG A 2 54.30 -7.46 19.72
N SER A 3 53.80 -8.38 18.88
CA SER A 3 53.07 -8.01 17.64
C SER A 3 52.56 -9.17 16.76
N ARG A 4 52.92 -10.44 16.98
CA ARG A 4 52.48 -11.51 16.05
C ARG A 4 51.04 -12.02 16.27
N ARG A 5 50.52 -12.02 17.50
CA ARG A 5 49.20 -12.61 17.81
C ARG A 5 47.99 -11.74 17.41
N GLY A 6 48.09 -10.41 17.53
CA GLY A 6 47.02 -9.50 17.08
C GLY A 6 46.89 -9.45 15.55
N SER A 7 48.00 -9.64 14.83
CA SER A 7 48.01 -9.75 13.37
C SER A 7 47.28 -11.01 12.90
N ILE A 8 47.55 -12.19 13.49
CA ILE A 8 46.92 -13.45 13.06
C ILE A 8 45.40 -13.40 13.21
N GLY A 9 44.87 -12.92 14.35
CA GLY A 9 43.42 -12.81 14.54
C GLY A 9 42.73 -11.87 13.56
N ALA A 10 43.35 -10.72 13.27
CA ALA A 10 42.84 -9.79 12.26
C ALA A 10 42.87 -10.40 10.86
N HIS A 11 43.94 -11.12 10.48
CA HIS A 11 44.02 -11.77 9.17
C HIS A 11 43.00 -12.91 9.05
N THR A 12 42.80 -13.72 10.10
CA THR A 12 41.76 -14.77 10.10
C THR A 12 40.37 -14.18 9.95
N PHE A 13 40.07 -13.09 10.65
CA PHE A 13 38.79 -12.39 10.50
C PHE A 13 38.61 -11.81 9.09
N LEU A 14 39.63 -11.15 8.54
CA LEU A 14 39.58 -10.59 7.19
C LEU A 14 39.43 -11.68 6.11
N VAL A 15 40.10 -12.83 6.27
CA VAL A 15 39.93 -13.98 5.37
C VAL A 15 38.51 -14.54 5.47
N ALA A 16 37.97 -14.71 6.68
CA ALA A 16 36.60 -15.18 6.87
C ALA A 16 35.56 -14.21 6.27
N ALA A 17 35.76 -12.90 6.46
CA ALA A 17 34.93 -11.87 5.86
C ALA A 17 35.02 -11.90 4.32
N CYS A 18 36.22 -12.10 3.77
CA CYS A 18 36.42 -12.21 2.32
C CYS A 18 35.71 -13.45 1.75
N VAL A 19 35.77 -14.60 2.44
CA VAL A 19 35.04 -15.82 2.04
C VAL A 19 33.54 -15.63 2.12
N ALA A 20 33.04 -14.98 3.19
CA ALA A 20 31.62 -14.68 3.34
C ALA A 20 31.11 -13.73 2.24
N MET A 21 31.90 -12.72 1.86
CA MET A 21 31.56 -11.81 0.75
C MET A 21 31.65 -12.49 -0.62
N ALA A 22 32.55 -13.46 -0.80
CA ALA A 22 32.66 -14.22 -2.04
C ALA A 22 31.53 -15.25 -2.19
N GLY A 23 30.92 -15.70 -1.08
CA GLY A 23 29.88 -16.72 -1.06
C GLY A 23 28.72 -16.49 -2.05
N PRO A 24 28.06 -15.31 -2.04
CA PRO A 24 26.99 -15.00 -2.98
C PRO A 24 27.42 -15.06 -4.45
N PHE A 25 28.61 -14.58 -4.81
CA PHE A 25 29.12 -14.64 -6.19
C PHE A 25 29.44 -16.06 -6.64
N VAL A 26 30.00 -16.87 -5.73
CA VAL A 26 30.21 -18.30 -5.99
C VAL A 26 28.86 -18.99 -6.16
N TRP A 27 27.86 -18.64 -5.35
CA TRP A 27 26.51 -19.16 -5.48
C TRP A 27 25.86 -18.78 -6.81
N GLU A 28 25.96 -17.52 -7.24
CA GLU A 28 25.47 -17.05 -8.54
C GLU A 28 26.13 -17.81 -9.69
N LEU A 29 27.46 -17.94 -9.65
CA LEU A 29 28.21 -18.69 -10.66
C LEU A 29 27.84 -20.18 -10.69
N LEU A 30 27.62 -20.81 -9.54
CA LEU A 30 27.18 -22.21 -9.50
C LEU A 30 25.73 -22.36 -9.95
N THR A 31 24.90 -21.35 -9.71
CA THR A 31 23.48 -21.33 -10.09
C THR A 31 23.29 -21.08 -11.58
N SER A 32 24.18 -20.34 -12.25
CA SER A 32 24.13 -20.16 -13.70
C SER A 32 24.33 -21.46 -14.50
N PHE A 33 24.86 -22.51 -13.86
CA PHE A 33 24.97 -23.86 -14.43
C PHE A 33 23.81 -24.81 -14.04
N LYS A 34 22.85 -24.35 -13.24
CA LYS A 34 21.67 -25.13 -12.82
C LYS A 34 20.49 -24.88 -13.76
N THR A 35 19.59 -25.86 -13.84
CA THR A 35 18.23 -25.63 -14.35
C THR A 35 17.40 -24.77 -13.39
N LEU A 36 16.31 -24.17 -13.88
CA LEU A 36 15.37 -23.45 -13.02
C LEU A 36 14.88 -24.33 -11.86
N THR A 37 14.53 -25.59 -12.14
CA THR A 37 14.09 -26.58 -11.15
C THR A 37 15.15 -26.90 -10.09
N GLU A 38 16.43 -26.86 -10.45
CA GLU A 38 17.54 -27.07 -9.51
C GLU A 38 17.88 -25.80 -8.72
N ALA A 39 17.75 -24.64 -9.36
CA ALA A 39 18.01 -23.32 -8.76
C ALA A 39 16.96 -22.93 -7.70
N THR A 40 15.70 -23.34 -7.88
CA THR A 40 14.58 -23.05 -6.95
C THR A 40 14.27 -24.19 -5.97
N ARG A 41 15.02 -25.31 -6.02
CA ARG A 41 14.78 -26.47 -5.16
C ARG A 41 15.03 -26.16 -3.68
N VAL A 42 14.15 -26.66 -2.82
CA VAL A 42 14.32 -26.68 -1.36
C VAL A 42 14.46 -28.14 -0.89
N PRO A 43 15.54 -28.51 -0.16
CA PRO A 43 16.65 -27.66 0.27
C PRO A 43 17.58 -27.26 -0.88
N PRO A 44 18.23 -26.08 -0.80
CA PRO A 44 19.10 -25.56 -1.84
C PRO A 44 20.31 -26.47 -2.07
N THR A 45 20.58 -26.80 -3.33
CA THR A 45 21.77 -27.56 -3.74
C THR A 45 22.94 -26.61 -3.90
N TRP A 46 24.05 -26.83 -3.18
CA TRP A 46 25.22 -25.95 -3.27
C TRP A 46 25.98 -26.13 -4.59
N LEU A 47 26.28 -27.36 -4.96
CA LEU A 47 26.90 -27.70 -6.24
C LEU A 47 25.84 -28.19 -7.23
N PRO A 48 25.91 -27.79 -8.51
CA PRO A 48 25.04 -28.34 -9.54
C PRO A 48 25.32 -29.85 -9.68
N PRO A 49 24.32 -30.72 -9.52
CA PRO A 49 24.50 -32.16 -9.74
C PRO A 49 24.76 -32.48 -11.21
N HIS A 50 24.23 -31.66 -12.12
CA HIS A 50 24.52 -31.68 -13.55
C HIS A 50 24.91 -30.27 -14.01
N TRP A 51 26.02 -30.15 -14.73
CA TRP A 51 26.52 -28.87 -15.21
C TRP A 51 25.89 -28.53 -16.56
N HIS A 52 25.00 -27.53 -16.60
CA HIS A 52 24.34 -27.11 -17.82
C HIS A 52 24.93 -25.81 -18.35
N GLY A 53 25.65 -25.88 -19.47
CA GLY A 53 26.18 -24.71 -20.18
C GLY A 53 25.20 -24.09 -21.18
N SER A 54 24.08 -24.75 -21.45
CA SER A 54 23.10 -24.34 -22.47
C SER A 54 22.44 -22.99 -22.18
N SER A 55 22.33 -22.61 -20.89
CA SER A 55 21.83 -21.30 -20.47
C SER A 55 22.64 -20.14 -21.07
N TYR A 56 23.95 -20.31 -21.22
CA TYR A 56 24.80 -19.30 -21.86
C TYR A 56 24.49 -19.16 -23.34
N SER A 57 24.40 -20.28 -24.09
CA SER A 57 24.02 -20.23 -25.51
C SER A 57 22.63 -19.61 -25.71
N SER A 58 21.66 -19.96 -24.86
CA SER A 58 20.30 -19.39 -24.94
C SER A 58 20.28 -17.88 -24.75
N VAL A 59 21.13 -17.31 -23.89
CA VAL A 59 21.23 -15.85 -23.72
C VAL A 59 21.82 -15.18 -24.97
N PHE A 60 22.85 -15.77 -25.59
CA PHE A 60 23.44 -15.26 -26.83
C PHE A 60 22.50 -15.38 -28.04
N ASP A 61 21.55 -16.32 -28.01
CA ASP A 61 20.53 -16.49 -29.05
C ASP A 61 19.31 -15.56 -28.83
N THR A 62 19.00 -15.22 -27.57
CA THR A 62 17.82 -14.40 -27.21
C THR A 62 18.06 -12.91 -27.38
N VAL A 63 19.30 -12.45 -27.11
CA VAL A 63 19.67 -11.03 -27.28
C VAL A 63 20.98 -10.89 -28.05
N PRO A 64 21.16 -9.80 -28.83
CA PRO A 64 22.43 -9.49 -29.49
C PRO A 64 23.50 -9.00 -28.50
N PHE A 65 23.83 -9.83 -27.49
CA PHE A 65 24.71 -9.49 -26.37
C PHE A 65 26.05 -8.90 -26.82
N GLY A 66 26.70 -9.53 -27.81
CA GLY A 66 27.96 -9.04 -28.36
C GLY A 66 27.83 -7.63 -28.97
N GLY A 67 26.72 -7.37 -29.66
CA GLY A 67 26.40 -6.05 -30.21
C GLY A 67 26.19 -5.01 -29.10
N MET A 68 25.46 -5.38 -28.04
CA MET A 68 25.22 -4.51 -26.88
C MET A 68 26.51 -4.18 -26.12
N LEU A 69 27.42 -5.15 -25.97
CA LEU A 69 28.74 -4.93 -25.37
C LEU A 69 29.57 -3.94 -26.21
N VAL A 70 29.61 -4.13 -27.53
CA VAL A 70 30.30 -3.20 -28.44
C VAL A 70 29.68 -1.80 -28.37
N ASN A 71 28.36 -1.69 -28.34
CA ASN A 71 27.67 -0.40 -28.17
C ASN A 71 28.05 0.27 -26.85
N SER A 72 28.19 -0.49 -25.76
CA SER A 72 28.59 0.03 -24.44
C SER A 72 30.01 0.59 -24.46
N VAL A 73 30.94 -0.13 -25.07
CA VAL A 73 32.34 0.31 -25.23
C VAL A 73 32.40 1.57 -26.08
N ILE A 74 31.71 1.59 -27.23
CA ILE A 74 31.67 2.76 -28.11
C ILE A 74 31.07 3.97 -27.37
N ASN A 75 29.93 3.80 -26.71
CA ASN A 75 29.26 4.86 -25.96
C ASN A 75 30.18 5.44 -24.87
N THR A 76 30.80 4.55 -24.09
CA THR A 76 31.67 4.91 -22.98
C THR A 76 32.92 5.65 -23.45
N LEU A 77 33.59 5.15 -24.49
CA LEU A 77 34.78 5.79 -25.04
C LEU A 77 34.46 7.12 -25.71
N ALA A 78 33.38 7.19 -26.50
CA ALA A 78 32.96 8.41 -27.17
C ALA A 78 32.60 9.51 -26.16
N ARG A 79 31.78 9.18 -25.15
CA ARG A 79 31.41 10.12 -24.07
C ARG A 79 32.63 10.57 -23.28
N THR A 80 33.52 9.65 -22.91
CA THR A 80 34.72 9.96 -22.12
C THR A 80 35.69 10.83 -22.91
N ALA A 81 36.01 10.49 -24.15
CA ALA A 81 36.89 11.28 -24.99
C ALA A 81 36.36 12.70 -25.20
N ALA A 82 35.05 12.83 -25.47
CA ALA A 82 34.39 14.12 -25.63
C ALA A 82 34.45 14.94 -24.33
N GLN A 83 34.08 14.36 -23.18
CA GLN A 83 34.13 15.08 -21.91
C GLN A 83 35.55 15.51 -21.54
N LEU A 84 36.55 14.63 -21.70
CA LEU A 84 37.94 14.98 -21.43
C LEU A 84 38.39 16.16 -22.28
N LEU A 85 37.99 16.22 -23.55
CA LEU A 85 38.32 17.33 -24.45
C LEU A 85 37.57 18.62 -24.07
N PHE A 86 36.23 18.59 -24.05
CA PHE A 86 35.42 19.80 -23.88
C PHE A 86 35.49 20.35 -22.46
N CYS A 87 35.49 19.48 -21.44
CA CYS A 87 35.56 19.93 -20.05
C CYS A 87 36.93 20.52 -19.72
N SER A 88 38.03 19.95 -20.24
CA SER A 88 39.37 20.50 -19.99
C SER A 88 39.56 21.86 -20.66
N MET A 89 39.05 22.05 -21.88
CA MET A 89 39.06 23.34 -22.57
C MET A 89 38.23 24.39 -21.81
N ALA A 90 36.99 24.06 -21.44
CA ALA A 90 36.12 24.96 -20.69
C ALA A 90 36.72 25.30 -19.31
N ALA A 91 37.24 24.30 -18.61
CA ALA A 91 37.87 24.47 -17.30
C ALA A 91 39.09 25.37 -17.36
N TYR A 92 39.96 25.19 -18.35
CA TYR A 92 41.11 26.05 -18.56
C TYR A 92 40.70 27.50 -18.87
N ALA A 93 39.69 27.69 -19.73
CA ALA A 93 39.16 29.00 -20.03
C ALA A 93 38.63 29.71 -18.77
N PHE A 94 37.81 29.03 -17.95
CA PHE A 94 37.26 29.61 -16.71
C PHE A 94 38.27 29.76 -15.57
N ALA A 95 39.38 29.00 -15.58
CA ALA A 95 40.43 29.10 -14.57
C ALA A 95 41.45 30.20 -14.90
N ARG A 96 41.91 30.28 -16.17
CA ARG A 96 43.16 30.99 -16.52
C ARG A 96 42.96 32.15 -17.49
N LEU A 97 41.93 32.12 -18.35
CA LEU A 97 41.65 33.24 -19.26
C LEU A 97 40.91 34.38 -18.54
N ARG A 98 41.21 35.61 -18.95
CA ARG A 98 40.55 36.83 -18.45
C ARG A 98 39.64 37.36 -19.57
N PHE A 99 38.33 37.22 -19.39
CA PHE A 99 37.32 37.76 -20.30
C PHE A 99 36.14 38.36 -19.50
N PRO A 100 35.44 39.37 -20.04
CA PRO A 100 34.33 40.01 -19.35
C PRO A 100 33.19 39.00 -19.11
N GLY A 101 32.55 39.06 -17.94
CA GLY A 101 31.43 38.17 -17.60
C GLY A 101 31.79 36.75 -17.14
N ARG A 102 33.09 36.40 -17.03
CA ARG A 102 33.54 35.05 -16.67
C ARG A 102 32.89 34.45 -15.41
N SER A 103 32.73 35.25 -14.36
CA SER A 103 32.18 34.77 -13.08
C SER A 103 30.69 34.52 -13.16
N LEU A 104 29.96 35.34 -13.92
CA LEU A 104 28.53 35.15 -14.18
C LEU A 104 28.30 33.89 -15.02
N LEU A 105 29.06 33.74 -16.13
CA LEU A 105 28.97 32.57 -16.99
C LEU A 105 29.33 31.28 -16.24
N PHE A 106 30.36 31.32 -15.37
CA PHE A 106 30.70 30.18 -14.53
C PHE A 106 29.63 29.90 -13.46
N GLY A 107 28.98 30.93 -12.90
CA GLY A 107 27.85 30.77 -11.98
C GLY A 107 26.64 30.11 -12.65
N LEU A 108 26.25 30.56 -13.85
CA LEU A 108 25.20 29.95 -14.67
C LEU A 108 25.54 28.49 -15.03
N PHE A 109 26.82 28.24 -15.29
CA PHE A 109 27.31 26.91 -15.58
C PHE A 109 27.18 25.96 -14.38
N LEU A 110 27.48 26.45 -13.17
CA LEU A 110 27.31 25.67 -11.94
C LEU A 110 25.84 25.47 -11.55
N SER A 111 24.94 26.39 -11.90
CA SER A 111 23.51 26.21 -11.58
C SER A 111 22.90 24.98 -12.25
N ILE A 112 23.48 24.49 -13.35
CA ILE A 112 23.07 23.22 -13.97
C ILE A 112 23.24 22.05 -13.01
N LEU A 113 24.23 22.08 -12.11
CA LEU A 113 24.44 21.02 -11.10
C LEU A 113 23.37 21.01 -10.00
N LEU A 114 22.61 22.10 -9.84
CA LEU A 114 21.50 22.18 -8.89
C LEU A 114 20.23 21.53 -9.45
N VAL A 115 20.14 21.37 -10.78
CA VAL A 115 18.99 20.78 -11.45
C VAL A 115 19.17 19.25 -11.47
N PRO A 116 18.24 18.48 -10.88
CA PRO A 116 18.25 17.02 -11.00
C PRO A 116 18.24 16.61 -12.48
N SER A 117 19.17 15.74 -12.88
CA SER A 117 19.31 15.32 -14.29
C SER A 117 18.05 14.66 -14.84
N GLN A 118 17.20 14.09 -13.98
CA GLN A 118 15.92 13.48 -14.34
C GLN A 118 14.92 14.48 -14.92
N LEU A 119 14.95 15.75 -14.48
CA LEU A 119 14.09 16.81 -15.02
C LEU A 119 14.45 17.17 -16.47
N LEU A 120 15.70 16.91 -16.87
CA LEU A 120 16.18 17.23 -18.21
C LEU A 120 15.89 16.12 -19.24
N ILE A 121 15.34 14.97 -18.83
CA ILE A 121 15.12 13.83 -19.74
C ILE A 121 14.11 14.17 -20.83
N ILE A 122 12.94 14.70 -20.48
CA ILE A 122 11.90 15.07 -21.45
C ILE A 122 12.41 16.10 -22.48
N PRO A 123 12.99 17.25 -22.06
CA PRO A 123 13.49 18.21 -23.03
C PRO A 123 14.68 17.68 -23.84
N GLN A 124 15.58 16.87 -23.26
CA GLN A 124 16.66 16.24 -24.02
C GLN A 124 16.12 15.24 -25.05
N TYR A 125 15.11 14.44 -24.70
CA TYR A 125 14.44 13.53 -25.62
C TYR A 125 13.86 14.29 -26.81
N GLN A 126 13.11 15.36 -26.56
CA GLN A 126 12.54 16.21 -27.61
C GLN A 126 13.61 16.80 -28.53
N ILE A 127 14.77 17.19 -27.99
CA ILE A 127 15.90 17.68 -28.81
C ILE A 127 16.44 16.56 -29.72
N ILE A 128 16.67 15.35 -29.18
CA ILE A 128 17.17 14.21 -29.97
C ILE A 128 16.15 13.76 -31.02
N GLU A 129 14.86 13.79 -30.69
CA GLU A 129 13.75 13.53 -31.61
C GLU A 129 13.71 14.55 -32.75
N ASN A 130 13.77 15.85 -32.44
CA ASN A 130 13.79 16.92 -33.45
C ASN A 130 15.03 16.86 -34.35
N LEU A 131 16.16 16.37 -33.83
CA LEU A 131 17.37 16.12 -34.60
C LEU A 131 17.32 14.81 -35.41
N HIS A 132 16.23 14.04 -35.30
CA HIS A 132 16.04 12.74 -35.95
C HIS A 132 17.14 11.72 -35.60
N LEU A 133 17.65 11.79 -34.36
CA LEU A 133 18.73 10.94 -33.87
C LEU A 133 18.25 9.78 -32.98
N LEU A 134 16.93 9.63 -32.75
CA LEU A 134 16.38 8.50 -32.00
C LEU A 134 16.79 7.16 -32.61
N ASN A 135 16.96 6.13 -31.77
CA ASN A 135 17.43 4.82 -32.21
C ASN A 135 18.76 4.88 -32.98
N THR A 136 19.70 5.71 -32.52
CA THR A 136 21.08 5.77 -33.03
C THR A 136 22.09 5.65 -31.88
N ARG A 137 23.33 5.25 -32.19
CA ARG A 137 24.42 5.24 -31.20
C ARG A 137 24.79 6.67 -30.76
N THR A 138 24.61 7.65 -31.64
CA THR A 138 24.92 9.05 -31.37
C THR A 138 24.03 9.61 -30.27
N ALA A 139 22.74 9.26 -30.24
CA ALA A 139 21.83 9.66 -29.18
C ALA A 139 22.29 9.23 -27.78
N LEU A 140 23.04 8.12 -27.66
CA LEU A 140 23.50 7.60 -26.37
C LEU A 140 24.53 8.52 -25.69
N PHE A 141 25.51 9.04 -26.44
CA PHE A 141 26.59 9.84 -25.85
C PHE A 141 26.44 11.34 -26.06
N LEU A 142 25.68 11.80 -27.07
CA LEU A 142 25.65 13.21 -27.49
C LEU A 142 25.27 14.18 -26.34
N PRO A 143 24.18 13.99 -25.57
CA PRO A 143 23.85 14.89 -24.47
C PRO A 143 24.92 14.87 -23.35
N GLY A 144 25.61 13.74 -23.21
CA GLY A 144 26.66 13.53 -22.22
C GLY A 144 28.05 13.97 -22.66
N MET A 145 28.25 14.52 -23.86
CA MET A 145 29.56 15.01 -24.33
C MET A 145 30.10 16.17 -23.48
N PHE A 146 29.21 16.83 -22.75
CA PHE A 146 29.50 17.95 -21.88
C PHE A 146 29.11 17.62 -20.44
N SER A 147 29.89 18.11 -19.47
CA SER A 147 29.61 17.92 -18.05
C SER A 147 29.95 19.17 -17.26
N ALA A 148 28.94 19.66 -16.53
CA ALA A 148 29.13 20.78 -15.61
C ALA A 148 30.08 20.40 -14.47
N PHE A 149 29.95 19.17 -13.96
CA PHE A 149 30.80 18.63 -12.91
C PHE A 149 32.24 18.42 -13.39
N GLY A 150 32.42 17.84 -14.58
CA GLY A 150 33.75 17.59 -15.14
C GLY A 150 34.53 18.88 -15.36
N THR A 151 33.85 19.93 -15.85
CA THR A 151 34.45 21.25 -16.01
C THR A 151 34.77 21.91 -14.67
N PHE A 152 33.89 21.81 -13.67
CA PHE A 152 34.16 22.29 -12.32
C PHE A 152 35.38 21.60 -11.70
N LEU A 153 35.45 20.26 -11.77
CA LEU A 153 36.52 19.46 -11.23
C LEU A 153 37.87 19.85 -11.84
N LEU A 154 37.98 19.82 -13.18
CA LEU A 154 39.22 20.19 -13.87
C LEU A 154 39.61 21.64 -13.63
N ARG A 155 38.64 22.54 -13.42
CA ARG A 155 38.93 23.95 -13.10
C ARG A 155 39.68 24.06 -11.78
N GLN A 156 39.36 23.23 -10.78
CA GLN A 156 40.10 23.23 -9.50
C GLN A 156 41.56 22.79 -9.71
N PHE A 157 41.81 21.80 -10.56
CA PHE A 157 43.17 21.41 -10.92
C PHE A 157 43.92 22.54 -11.64
N PHE A 158 43.27 23.24 -12.59
CA PHE A 158 43.90 24.36 -13.27
C PHE A 158 44.17 25.55 -12.34
N LEU A 159 43.33 25.82 -11.35
CA LEU A 159 43.55 26.90 -10.38
C LEU A 159 44.69 26.60 -9.39
N ALA A 160 44.89 25.33 -9.04
CA ALA A 160 45.93 24.92 -8.10
C ALA A 160 47.35 25.04 -8.67
N MET A 161 47.51 25.13 -9.99
CA MET A 161 48.83 25.22 -10.63
C MET A 161 49.43 26.64 -10.54
N PRO A 162 50.75 26.79 -10.35
CA PRO A 162 51.42 28.09 -10.35
C PRO A 162 51.18 28.86 -11.68
N LEU A 163 51.08 30.19 -11.62
CA LEU A 163 50.83 31.03 -12.81
C LEU A 163 52.11 31.19 -13.66
N GLU A 164 53.26 31.13 -13.00
CA GLU A 164 54.60 31.35 -13.53
C GLU A 164 54.94 30.37 -14.68
N LEU A 165 54.34 29.17 -14.66
CA LEU A 165 54.51 28.17 -15.73
C LEU A 165 53.94 28.65 -17.08
N GLU A 166 52.85 29.42 -17.05
CA GLU A 166 52.28 29.99 -18.27
C GLU A 166 53.02 31.23 -18.73
N GLU A 167 53.49 32.05 -17.78
CA GLU A 167 54.27 33.25 -18.07
C GLU A 167 55.60 32.88 -18.74
N ALA A 168 56.28 31.85 -18.24
CA ALA A 168 57.48 31.30 -18.86
C ALA A 168 57.21 30.82 -20.31
N ALA A 169 56.15 30.04 -20.51
CA ALA A 169 55.79 29.57 -21.85
C ALA A 169 55.42 30.72 -22.82
N ARG A 170 54.81 31.80 -22.32
CA ARG A 170 54.50 32.99 -23.11
C ARG A 170 55.74 33.80 -23.46
N LEU A 171 56.72 33.88 -22.56
CA LEU A 171 58.03 34.49 -22.84
C LEU A 171 58.77 33.72 -23.95
N ASP A 172 58.60 32.40 -24.01
CA ASP A 172 59.08 31.54 -25.11
C ASP A 172 58.26 31.64 -26.41
N GLY A 173 57.31 32.59 -26.49
CA GLY A 173 56.49 32.84 -27.67
C GLY A 173 55.31 31.87 -27.88
N ALA A 174 54.95 31.07 -26.88
CA ALA A 174 53.79 30.17 -26.99
C ALA A 174 52.46 30.94 -26.92
N GLY A 175 51.61 30.79 -27.95
CA GLY A 175 50.24 31.30 -27.93
C GLY A 175 49.31 30.53 -26.98
N PRO A 176 48.11 31.06 -26.66
CA PRO A 176 47.21 30.49 -25.64
C PRO A 176 46.85 29.02 -25.82
N LEU A 177 46.60 28.58 -27.06
CA LEU A 177 46.28 27.19 -27.38
C LEU A 177 47.49 26.27 -27.17
N ARG A 178 48.70 26.74 -27.48
CA ARG A 178 49.94 25.98 -27.31
C ARG A 178 50.28 25.85 -25.83
N VAL A 179 50.11 26.90 -25.04
CA VAL A 179 50.24 26.88 -23.57
C VAL A 179 49.27 25.88 -22.96
N TYR A 180 48.00 25.91 -23.37
CA TYR A 180 46.99 24.94 -22.94
C TYR A 180 47.41 23.50 -23.24
N TRP A 181 47.66 23.19 -24.52
CA TRP A 181 47.85 21.81 -24.98
C TRP A 181 49.19 21.21 -24.55
N SER A 182 50.26 22.01 -24.55
CA SER A 182 51.64 21.52 -24.36
C SER A 182 52.16 21.67 -22.93
N VAL A 183 51.59 22.58 -22.14
CA VAL A 183 52.06 22.87 -20.76
C VAL A 183 51.00 22.50 -19.74
N MET A 184 49.82 23.10 -19.83
CA MET A 184 48.82 23.03 -18.77
C MET A 184 48.06 21.69 -18.75
N LEU A 185 47.68 21.17 -19.93
CA LEU A 185 46.94 19.91 -20.04
C LEU A 185 47.74 18.69 -19.56
N PRO A 186 49.04 18.52 -19.88
CA PRO A 186 49.86 17.45 -19.33
C PRO A 186 50.02 17.52 -17.80
N LEU A 187 50.11 18.71 -17.24
CA LEU A 187 50.18 18.89 -15.78
C LEU A 187 48.84 18.56 -15.09
N ALA A 188 47.72 18.76 -15.78
CA ALA A 188 46.39 18.38 -15.31
C ALA A 188 46.07 16.87 -15.48
N ARG A 189 47.02 16.02 -15.92
CA ARG A 189 46.83 14.57 -16.09
C ARG A 189 46.15 13.86 -14.91
N PRO A 190 46.51 14.11 -13.63
CA PRO A 190 45.82 13.49 -12.50
C PRO A 190 44.32 13.79 -12.50
N GLY A 191 43.95 15.04 -12.82
CA GLY A 191 42.55 15.46 -12.94
C GLY A 191 41.84 14.85 -14.15
N LEU A 192 42.53 14.72 -15.29
CA LEU A 192 42.00 14.05 -16.48
C LEU A 192 41.76 12.56 -16.24
N ILE A 193 42.67 11.87 -15.55
CA ILE A 193 42.49 10.46 -15.19
C ILE A 193 41.30 10.31 -14.23
N ALA A 194 41.20 11.17 -13.21
CA ALA A 194 40.08 11.16 -12.29
C ALA A 194 38.73 11.39 -13.00
N LEU A 195 38.64 12.41 -13.85
CA LEU A 195 37.43 12.65 -14.66
C LEU A 195 37.15 11.46 -15.58
N GLY A 196 38.16 10.92 -16.26
CA GLY A 196 38.01 9.79 -17.18
C GLY A 196 37.44 8.56 -16.49
N ILE A 197 37.98 8.18 -15.33
CA ILE A 197 37.48 7.03 -14.55
C ILE A 197 36.04 7.27 -14.12
N LEU A 198 35.73 8.46 -13.58
CA LEU A 198 34.36 8.79 -13.15
C LEU A 198 33.39 8.72 -14.33
N THR A 199 33.70 9.38 -15.44
CA THR A 199 32.86 9.37 -16.65
C THR A 199 32.67 7.96 -17.19
N MET A 200 33.71 7.12 -17.17
CA MET A 200 33.60 5.73 -17.62
C MET A 200 32.64 4.92 -16.74
N ILE A 201 32.76 5.02 -15.41
CA ILE A 201 31.85 4.34 -14.48
C ILE A 201 30.40 4.80 -14.69
N TRP A 202 30.19 6.11 -14.80
CA TRP A 202 28.85 6.68 -15.03
C TRP A 202 28.27 6.26 -16.38
N SER A 203 29.07 6.29 -17.45
CA SER A 203 28.62 5.92 -18.79
C SER A 203 28.37 4.43 -18.95
N TRP A 204 29.13 3.59 -18.23
CA TRP A 204 28.98 2.14 -18.26
C TRP A 204 27.72 1.69 -17.53
N ASN A 205 27.39 2.35 -16.42
CA ASN A 205 26.23 2.07 -15.60
C ASN A 205 24.97 2.86 -16.02
N ASP A 206 25.04 3.64 -17.10
CA ASP A 206 23.91 4.44 -17.58
C ASP A 206 22.80 3.52 -18.10
N LEU A 207 21.63 3.59 -17.44
CA LEU A 207 20.48 2.73 -17.70
C LEU A 207 19.30 3.53 -18.25
N LEU A 208 18.96 4.62 -17.57
CA LEU A 208 17.73 5.38 -17.78
C LEU A 208 17.70 6.04 -19.15
N TRP A 209 18.77 6.74 -19.54
CA TRP A 209 18.81 7.45 -20.82
C TRP A 209 18.74 6.51 -22.03
N PRO A 210 19.55 5.43 -22.13
CA PRO A 210 19.48 4.50 -23.25
C PRO A 210 18.10 3.86 -23.45
N LEU A 211 17.38 3.52 -22.39
CA LEU A 211 16.03 2.96 -22.48
C LEU A 211 15.01 3.95 -23.04
N VAL A 212 15.25 5.25 -22.87
CA VAL A 212 14.36 6.31 -23.37
C VAL A 212 14.61 6.61 -24.85
N VAL A 213 15.86 6.60 -25.32
CA VAL A 213 16.18 7.01 -26.71
C VAL A 213 16.41 5.86 -27.69
N ASN A 214 16.70 4.66 -27.20
CA ASN A 214 16.96 3.49 -28.04
C ASN A 214 16.06 2.31 -27.61
N THR A 215 15.04 2.02 -28.41
CA THR A 215 14.15 0.86 -28.24
C THR A 215 14.59 -0.36 -29.05
N ASP A 216 15.55 -0.21 -29.96
CA ASP A 216 16.14 -1.30 -30.77
C ASP A 216 17.23 -2.08 -29.99
N PRO A 217 17.06 -3.40 -29.75
CA PRO A 217 18.03 -4.26 -29.06
C PRO A 217 19.44 -4.26 -29.67
N HIS A 218 19.58 -4.03 -30.97
CA HIS A 218 20.89 -3.99 -31.62
C HIS A 218 21.63 -2.66 -31.39
N LYS A 219 20.95 -1.64 -30.87
CA LYS A 219 21.49 -0.28 -30.70
C LYS A 219 21.55 0.17 -29.25
N MET A 220 21.06 -0.62 -28.30
CA MET A 220 21.18 -0.34 -26.88
C MET A 220 22.55 -0.79 -26.33
N PRO A 221 23.04 -0.16 -25.25
CA PRO A 221 24.15 -0.67 -24.45
C PRO A 221 23.71 -1.85 -23.58
N LEU A 222 24.69 -2.56 -23.04
CA LEU A 222 24.52 -3.81 -22.30
C LEU A 222 23.77 -3.62 -20.98
N SER A 223 24.02 -2.52 -20.26
CA SER A 223 23.29 -2.17 -19.04
C SER A 223 21.78 -2.13 -19.27
N ALA A 224 21.35 -1.45 -20.34
CA ALA A 224 19.95 -1.35 -20.75
C ALA A 224 19.39 -2.67 -21.30
N GLY A 225 20.17 -3.38 -22.11
CA GLY A 225 19.76 -4.70 -22.61
C GLY A 225 19.53 -5.73 -21.51
N LEU A 226 20.42 -5.81 -20.52
CA LEU A 226 20.25 -6.72 -19.38
C LEU A 226 19.02 -6.36 -18.52
N ALA A 227 18.73 -5.07 -18.33
CA ALA A 227 17.53 -4.64 -17.62
C ALA A 227 16.24 -5.03 -18.37
N SER A 228 16.24 -4.98 -19.71
CA SER A 228 15.11 -5.46 -20.51
C SER A 228 14.88 -6.98 -20.38
N LEU A 229 15.94 -7.76 -20.14
CA LEU A 229 15.83 -9.21 -19.89
C LEU A 229 15.25 -9.54 -18.50
N GLN A 230 15.56 -8.74 -17.47
CA GLN A 230 14.98 -8.93 -16.14
C GLN A 230 13.45 -8.76 -16.14
N GLY A 231 12.91 -7.90 -17.00
CA GLY A 231 11.47 -7.75 -17.19
C GLY A 231 10.82 -8.90 -17.99
N GLN A 232 11.58 -9.57 -18.87
CA GLN A 232 11.08 -10.66 -19.72
C GLN A 232 11.08 -12.04 -19.02
N PHE A 233 11.92 -12.23 -17.99
CA PHE A 233 12.05 -13.51 -17.27
C PHE A 233 11.60 -13.44 -15.81
N MET A 234 10.60 -12.61 -15.49
CA MET A 234 9.87 -12.73 -14.22
C MET A 234 9.36 -14.16 -14.09
N THR A 235 9.68 -14.76 -12.94
CA THR A 235 9.42 -16.15 -12.56
C THR A 235 8.04 -16.63 -12.99
N ASP A 236 8.01 -17.52 -13.98
CA ASP A 236 6.82 -18.28 -14.35
C ASP A 236 6.58 -19.30 -13.21
N TYR A 237 5.67 -18.97 -12.29
CA TYR A 237 5.20 -19.95 -11.31
C TYR A 237 4.37 -20.98 -12.07
N PRO A 238 4.73 -22.27 -12.07
CA PRO A 238 3.87 -23.29 -12.65
C PRO A 238 2.54 -23.28 -11.90
N GLY A 239 1.48 -22.87 -12.59
CA GLY A 239 0.11 -23.07 -12.14
C GLY A 239 -0.08 -24.54 -11.84
N ALA A 240 -0.61 -24.84 -10.66
CA ALA A 240 -1.04 -26.16 -10.30
C ALA A 240 -2.24 -26.54 -11.17
N ASP A 241 -1.95 -27.17 -12.30
CA ASP A 241 -2.92 -27.88 -13.13
C ASP A 241 -3.61 -28.94 -12.26
N GLY A 242 -4.84 -28.65 -11.87
CA GLY A 242 -5.75 -29.61 -11.26
C GLY A 242 -6.20 -30.64 -12.28
N ARG A 243 -5.50 -31.77 -12.36
CA ARG A 243 -6.04 -33.02 -12.92
C ARG A 243 -5.54 -34.25 -12.16
N GLY A 244 -6.45 -34.79 -11.32
CA GLY A 244 -6.79 -36.21 -11.15
C GLY A 244 -5.71 -37.23 -10.77
N ALA A 245 -5.92 -37.90 -9.63
CA ALA A 245 -5.87 -39.38 -9.52
C ALA A 245 -6.31 -39.84 -8.10
N ASP A 246 -7.48 -40.48 -8.05
CA ASP A 246 -7.85 -41.72 -7.36
C ASP A 246 -7.20 -42.13 -6.01
N GLY A 247 -8.07 -42.23 -4.99
CA GLY A 247 -8.44 -43.49 -4.33
C GLY A 247 -7.43 -44.22 -3.41
N HIS A 248 -7.61 -44.10 -2.09
CA HIS A 248 -7.56 -45.25 -1.16
C HIS A 248 -8.05 -44.89 0.26
N ASP A 249 -9.05 -45.64 0.75
CA ASP A 249 -9.29 -45.91 2.18
C ASP A 249 -8.41 -47.13 2.57
N PRO A 250 -7.80 -47.16 3.77
CA PRO A 250 -8.40 -47.98 4.82
C PRO A 250 -8.18 -47.45 6.25
N GLY A 251 -9.20 -47.61 7.10
CA GLY A 251 -8.99 -48.42 8.32
C GLY A 251 -9.15 -47.75 9.69
N ASP A 252 -10.35 -47.99 10.23
CA ASP A 252 -10.74 -48.13 11.65
C ASP A 252 -9.62 -48.39 12.67
N ARG A 253 -9.61 -47.62 13.77
CA ARG A 253 -9.16 -48.10 15.09
C ARG A 253 -9.85 -47.36 16.24
N ARG A 254 -10.93 -47.99 16.70
CA ARG A 254 -11.57 -47.81 18.02
C ARG A 254 -10.57 -47.97 19.18
N LEU A 255 -10.71 -47.14 20.21
CA LEU A 255 -10.45 -47.53 21.60
C LEU A 255 -11.59 -47.02 22.50
N ARG A 256 -12.17 -47.95 23.26
CA ARG A 256 -13.29 -47.79 24.19
C ARG A 256 -12.80 -47.59 25.62
N GLY A 257 -13.54 -46.74 26.35
CA GLY A 257 -14.03 -46.98 27.71
C GLY A 257 -13.25 -46.36 28.88
N PRO A 258 -13.86 -46.26 30.10
CA PRO A 258 -15.17 -46.77 30.51
C PRO A 258 -16.10 -45.73 31.19
N ALA A 259 -17.39 -46.11 31.26
CA ALA A 259 -18.47 -45.42 31.96
C ALA A 259 -18.47 -45.72 33.47
N THR A 260 -18.97 -44.78 34.29
CA THR A 260 -19.55 -45.09 35.61
C THR A 260 -20.79 -44.22 35.87
N THR A 261 -21.67 -44.75 36.71
CA THR A 261 -23.11 -44.51 36.84
C THR A 261 -23.51 -43.59 37.99
N GLY A 262 -24.46 -42.68 37.72
CA GLY A 262 -25.69 -42.38 38.49
C GLY A 262 -25.67 -41.89 39.95
N HIS A 263 -26.25 -40.71 40.21
CA HIS A 263 -27.17 -40.48 41.35
C HIS A 263 -28.11 -39.29 41.14
N ARG A 264 -29.40 -39.51 41.44
CA ARG A 264 -30.48 -38.50 41.49
C ARG A 264 -30.45 -37.77 42.84
N GLY A 265 -30.70 -36.46 42.82
CA GLY A 265 -31.04 -35.63 43.98
C GLY A 265 -31.93 -34.47 43.56
N HIS A 266 -32.98 -34.18 44.34
CA HIS A 266 -34.09 -33.28 44.03
C HIS A 266 -34.00 -31.97 44.87
N ARG A 267 -34.36 -30.84 44.24
CA ARG A 267 -34.77 -29.49 44.74
C ARG A 267 -33.70 -28.45 45.15
N PRO A 268 -34.02 -27.13 45.06
CA PRO A 268 -35.21 -26.47 44.48
C PRO A 268 -34.91 -25.40 43.41
N ASP A 269 -35.97 -25.08 42.68
CA ASP A 269 -36.14 -24.01 41.70
C ASP A 269 -35.69 -22.62 42.21
N ARG A 270 -34.85 -21.95 41.44
CA ARG A 270 -34.71 -20.48 41.43
C ARG A 270 -34.59 -20.03 39.98
N ASN A 271 -35.71 -20.21 39.28
CA ASN A 271 -35.92 -19.69 37.95
C ASN A 271 -36.83 -18.45 38.06
N GLU A 272 -36.23 -17.28 38.23
CA GLU A 272 -36.77 -16.06 37.62
C GLU A 272 -35.68 -15.53 36.68
N GLY A 273 -35.46 -16.31 35.63
CA GLY A 273 -34.69 -15.91 34.48
C GLY A 273 -35.41 -14.81 33.72
N MET A 274 -34.73 -13.69 33.50
CA MET A 274 -35.07 -12.72 32.47
C MET A 274 -34.91 -13.42 31.12
N ARG A 275 -36.00 -14.03 30.62
CA ARG A 275 -36.07 -14.48 29.23
C ARG A 275 -36.03 -13.21 28.37
N MET A 276 -34.89 -12.94 27.75
CA MET A 276 -34.79 -11.92 26.71
C MET A 276 -35.76 -12.32 25.59
N SER A 277 -36.68 -11.42 25.24
CA SER A 277 -37.52 -11.58 24.05
C SER A 277 -36.63 -11.61 22.80
N GLU A 278 -37.01 -12.41 21.80
CA GLU A 278 -36.34 -12.43 20.49
C GLU A 278 -36.33 -11.00 19.91
N LEU A 279 -35.15 -10.47 19.58
CA LEU A 279 -35.03 -9.12 19.00
C LEU A 279 -35.61 -9.08 17.58
N ARG A 280 -36.43 -8.07 17.30
CA ARG A 280 -37.02 -7.81 15.99
C ARG A 280 -36.11 -6.86 15.21
N ILE A 281 -35.52 -7.36 14.13
CA ILE A 281 -34.49 -6.67 13.36
C ILE A 281 -35.08 -6.19 12.02
N GLY A 282 -34.87 -4.92 11.71
CA GLY A 282 -35.09 -4.35 10.38
C GLY A 282 -33.80 -4.31 9.56
N VAL A 283 -33.91 -4.35 8.24
CA VAL A 283 -32.78 -4.14 7.31
C VAL A 283 -33.15 -3.07 6.29
N VAL A 284 -32.26 -2.11 6.05
CA VAL A 284 -32.39 -1.09 5.01
C VAL A 284 -31.26 -1.29 4.01
N GLY A 285 -31.60 -1.66 2.78
CA GLY A 285 -30.65 -2.03 1.74
C GLY A 285 -30.36 -3.53 1.71
N ALA A 286 -30.74 -4.19 0.61
CA ALA A 286 -30.52 -5.61 0.35
C ALA A 286 -29.42 -5.83 -0.72
N GLY A 287 -28.38 -4.99 -0.69
CA GLY A 287 -27.21 -5.10 -1.57
C GLY A 287 -26.22 -6.20 -1.14
N GLN A 288 -24.97 -6.10 -1.62
CA GLN A 288 -23.93 -7.11 -1.33
C GLN A 288 -23.56 -7.19 0.17
N ARG A 289 -23.79 -6.12 0.93
CA ARG A 289 -23.56 -6.07 2.39
C ARG A 289 -24.70 -6.63 3.23
N ALA A 290 -25.87 -6.87 2.65
CA ALA A 290 -27.00 -7.49 3.35
C ALA A 290 -26.69 -8.86 3.96
N LYS A 291 -25.69 -9.58 3.40
CA LYS A 291 -25.17 -10.84 3.98
C LYS A 291 -24.73 -10.69 5.43
N LEU A 292 -24.27 -9.51 5.86
CA LEU A 292 -23.89 -9.26 7.25
C LEU A 292 -25.06 -9.50 8.22
N ALA A 293 -26.28 -9.07 7.85
CA ALA A 293 -27.48 -9.24 8.67
C ALA A 293 -27.92 -10.70 8.80
N THR A 294 -27.42 -11.62 7.97
CA THR A 294 -27.69 -13.06 8.14
C THR A 294 -27.09 -13.59 9.44
N HIS A 295 -25.97 -13.04 9.90
CA HIS A 295 -25.39 -13.38 11.19
C HIS A 295 -26.31 -12.96 12.36
N ALA A 296 -27.19 -11.99 12.15
CA ALA A 296 -28.19 -11.57 13.13
C ALA A 296 -29.47 -12.41 13.09
N HIS A 297 -29.80 -13.00 11.94
CA HIS A 297 -31.00 -13.83 11.78
C HIS A 297 -30.81 -15.20 12.46
N ARG A 298 -31.04 -15.24 13.77
CA ARG A 298 -30.95 -16.42 14.64
C ARG A 298 -32.26 -16.60 15.43
N PRO A 299 -33.25 -17.29 14.85
CA PRO A 299 -34.51 -17.64 15.52
C PRO A 299 -34.33 -18.07 16.98
N GLY A 300 -35.02 -17.40 17.89
CA GLY A 300 -34.92 -17.57 19.35
C GLY A 300 -34.03 -16.55 20.06
N VAL A 301 -33.19 -15.80 19.31
CA VAL A 301 -32.31 -14.73 19.83
C VAL A 301 -32.64 -13.40 19.15
N ALA A 302 -32.58 -13.37 17.82
CA ALA A 302 -32.89 -12.19 17.01
C ALA A 302 -33.38 -12.64 15.63
N ARG A 303 -34.33 -11.92 15.05
CA ARG A 303 -34.94 -12.26 13.77
C ARG A 303 -35.05 -11.02 12.90
N VAL A 304 -34.59 -11.14 11.66
CA VAL A 304 -34.91 -10.15 10.61
C VAL A 304 -36.39 -10.32 10.25
N VAL A 305 -37.21 -9.34 10.60
CA VAL A 305 -38.67 -9.36 10.40
C VAL A 305 -39.11 -8.48 9.24
N ALA A 306 -38.31 -7.48 8.87
CA ALA A 306 -38.64 -6.55 7.80
C ALA A 306 -37.37 -6.09 7.06
N CYS A 307 -37.49 -5.89 5.75
CA CYS A 307 -36.43 -5.39 4.89
C CYS A 307 -36.97 -4.34 3.91
N ALA A 308 -36.27 -3.22 3.76
CA ALA A 308 -36.57 -2.20 2.77
C ALA A 308 -35.52 -2.17 1.66
N ASP A 309 -35.95 -2.33 0.42
CA ASP A 309 -35.12 -2.13 -0.78
C ASP A 309 -36.02 -1.69 -1.95
N PRO A 310 -35.68 -0.58 -2.64
CA PRO A 310 -36.50 -0.06 -3.74
C PRO A 310 -36.44 -0.94 -4.99
N SER A 311 -35.42 -1.80 -5.12
CA SER A 311 -35.22 -2.61 -6.32
C SER A 311 -35.91 -3.98 -6.19
N PRO A 312 -36.59 -4.47 -7.25
CA PRO A 312 -37.14 -5.83 -7.27
C PRO A 312 -36.06 -6.90 -7.02
N ARG A 313 -34.84 -6.69 -7.53
CA ARG A 313 -33.68 -7.56 -7.27
C ARG A 313 -33.32 -7.59 -5.78
N GLY A 314 -33.22 -6.43 -5.13
CA GLY A 314 -32.93 -6.35 -3.70
C GLY A 314 -34.01 -7.00 -2.86
N GLN A 315 -35.28 -6.81 -3.20
CA GLN A 315 -36.40 -7.51 -2.56
C GLN A 315 -36.32 -9.04 -2.69
N ALA A 316 -35.98 -9.54 -3.87
CA ALA A 316 -35.76 -10.97 -4.08
C ALA A 316 -34.55 -11.49 -3.28
N HIS A 317 -33.45 -10.73 -3.25
CA HIS A 317 -32.26 -11.06 -2.47
C HIS A 317 -32.54 -11.08 -0.96
N ALA A 318 -33.38 -10.15 -0.45
CA ALA A 318 -33.81 -10.15 0.94
C ALA A 318 -34.58 -11.43 1.31
N ARG A 319 -35.50 -11.91 0.47
CA ARG A 319 -36.16 -13.22 0.69
C ARG A 319 -35.17 -14.37 0.69
N GLN A 320 -34.22 -14.36 -0.24
CA GLN A 320 -33.19 -15.39 -0.32
C GLN A 320 -32.34 -15.45 0.96
N LEU A 321 -32.01 -14.30 1.55
CA LEU A 321 -31.17 -14.22 2.75
C LEU A 321 -31.93 -14.49 4.05
N PHE A 322 -33.18 -14.04 4.17
CA PHE A 322 -33.91 -13.99 5.44
C PHE A 322 -35.17 -14.86 5.48
N GLY A 323 -35.52 -15.53 4.38
CA GLY A 323 -36.70 -16.39 4.25
C GLY A 323 -37.94 -15.66 3.70
N GLU A 324 -38.96 -16.44 3.37
CA GLU A 324 -40.22 -15.94 2.77
C GLU A 324 -41.08 -15.11 3.72
N ASP A 325 -40.90 -15.26 5.03
CA ASP A 325 -41.69 -14.59 6.06
C ASP A 325 -41.25 -13.13 6.31
N VAL A 326 -40.16 -12.67 5.69
CA VAL A 326 -39.68 -11.28 5.85
C VAL A 326 -40.63 -10.30 5.15
N ALA A 327 -41.11 -9.30 5.89
CA ALA A 327 -41.93 -8.24 5.31
C ALA A 327 -41.05 -7.33 4.42
N LEU A 328 -41.46 -7.11 3.17
CA LEU A 328 -40.71 -6.30 2.21
C LEU A 328 -41.36 -4.94 1.98
N TYR A 329 -40.53 -3.92 1.91
CA TYR A 329 -40.93 -2.53 1.67
C TYR A 329 -40.06 -1.92 0.58
N GLU A 330 -40.65 -1.08 -0.27
CA GLU A 330 -39.90 -0.31 -1.27
C GLU A 330 -39.17 0.89 -0.65
N ASP A 331 -39.77 1.48 0.39
CA ASP A 331 -39.26 2.65 1.09
C ASP A 331 -39.00 2.30 2.57
N TRP A 332 -37.85 2.71 3.07
CA TRP A 332 -37.48 2.50 4.47
C TRP A 332 -38.31 3.32 5.45
N HIS A 333 -38.95 4.42 5.03
CA HIS A 333 -39.93 5.14 5.86
C HIS A 333 -41.16 4.29 6.20
N ALA A 334 -41.46 3.27 5.39
CA ALA A 334 -42.59 2.39 5.60
C ALA A 334 -42.29 1.23 6.58
N LEU A 335 -41.03 1.06 6.99
CA LEU A 335 -40.68 0.07 8.01
C LEU A 335 -41.32 0.46 9.35
N PRO A 336 -41.95 -0.47 10.07
CA PRO A 336 -42.67 -0.18 11.31
C PRO A 336 -41.69 0.04 12.47
N ALA A 337 -41.09 1.23 12.57
CA ALA A 337 -40.05 1.53 13.56
C ALA A 337 -40.44 1.18 15.00
N GLY A 338 -41.71 1.41 15.39
CA GLY A 338 -42.22 1.06 16.72
C GLY A 338 -42.34 -0.45 17.00
N GLU A 339 -42.08 -1.29 16.01
CA GLU A 339 -42.07 -2.76 16.13
C GLU A 339 -40.66 -3.36 16.03
N LEU A 340 -39.63 -2.53 15.82
CA LEU A 340 -38.24 -2.96 15.68
C LEU A 340 -37.45 -2.64 16.94
N ASP A 341 -36.64 -3.60 17.39
CA ASP A 341 -35.67 -3.38 18.48
C ASP A 341 -34.35 -2.81 17.94
N ALA A 342 -34.00 -3.21 16.71
CA ALA A 342 -32.81 -2.72 16.03
C ALA A 342 -32.96 -2.72 14.50
N VAL A 343 -32.13 -1.94 13.82
CA VAL A 343 -32.08 -1.85 12.36
C VAL A 343 -30.64 -1.87 11.84
N PHE A 344 -30.42 -2.56 10.73
CA PHE A 344 -29.19 -2.50 9.96
C PHE A 344 -29.37 -1.57 8.76
N VAL A 345 -28.56 -0.53 8.67
CA VAL A 345 -28.44 0.37 7.51
C VAL A 345 -27.25 -0.09 6.68
N LEU A 346 -27.54 -0.74 5.55
CA LEU A 346 -26.60 -1.39 4.63
C LEU A 346 -26.77 -0.85 3.19
N THR A 347 -27.15 0.43 3.09
CA THR A 347 -27.30 1.16 1.83
C THR A 347 -25.93 1.55 1.26
N PRO A 348 -25.85 2.10 0.04
CA PRO A 348 -24.66 2.82 -0.40
C PRO A 348 -24.26 3.94 0.58
N ASP A 349 -22.95 4.19 0.72
CA ASP A 349 -22.39 5.05 1.77
C ASP A 349 -22.99 6.46 1.82
N HIS A 350 -23.28 7.04 0.66
CA HIS A 350 -23.90 8.37 0.52
C HIS A 350 -25.37 8.42 0.96
N LEU A 351 -25.98 7.28 1.23
CA LEU A 351 -27.37 7.13 1.67
C LEU A 351 -27.49 6.64 3.12
N HIS A 352 -26.39 6.52 3.87
CA HIS A 352 -26.43 6.04 5.26
C HIS A 352 -27.21 6.99 6.19
N ALA A 353 -26.98 8.28 6.06
CA ALA A 353 -27.39 9.27 7.07
C ALA A 353 -28.91 9.38 7.26
N ALA A 354 -29.66 9.49 6.15
CA ALA A 354 -31.10 9.69 6.20
C ALA A 354 -31.88 8.56 6.91
N PRO A 355 -31.74 7.27 6.52
CA PRO A 355 -32.40 6.18 7.22
C PRO A 355 -31.88 6.03 8.65
N ALA A 356 -30.58 6.18 8.89
CA ALA A 356 -30.03 6.06 10.24
C ALA A 356 -30.60 7.13 11.20
N LEU A 357 -30.69 8.40 10.78
CA LEU A 357 -31.31 9.47 11.57
C LEU A 357 -32.77 9.18 11.88
N HIS A 358 -33.55 8.69 10.91
CA HIS A 358 -34.95 8.34 11.11
C HIS A 358 -35.15 7.33 12.24
N PHE A 359 -34.37 6.25 12.23
CA PHE A 359 -34.48 5.20 13.25
C PHE A 359 -33.87 5.60 14.60
N LEU A 360 -32.78 6.39 14.61
CA LEU A 360 -32.23 6.95 15.84
C LEU A 360 -33.25 7.86 16.55
N ASP A 361 -33.94 8.71 15.78
CA ASP A 361 -34.98 9.60 16.30
C ASP A 361 -36.24 8.84 16.74
N ALA A 362 -36.49 7.66 16.17
CA ALA A 362 -37.56 6.75 16.59
C ALA A 362 -37.20 5.88 17.82
N GLY A 363 -35.96 5.95 18.33
CA GLY A 363 -35.54 5.16 19.50
C GLY A 363 -35.07 3.73 19.18
N VAL A 364 -34.91 3.38 17.91
CA VAL A 364 -34.50 2.03 17.47
C VAL A 364 -32.98 1.95 17.43
N ALA A 365 -32.37 0.88 17.98
CA ALA A 365 -30.92 0.73 17.92
C ALA A 365 -30.43 0.61 16.47
N VAL A 366 -29.45 1.42 16.06
CA VAL A 366 -29.01 1.51 14.66
C VAL A 366 -27.59 0.96 14.50
N PHE A 367 -27.45 -0.02 13.62
CA PHE A 367 -26.19 -0.41 13.02
C PHE A 367 -26.04 0.31 11.67
N VAL A 368 -24.95 1.03 11.47
CA VAL A 368 -24.62 1.65 10.18
C VAL A 368 -23.36 0.98 9.66
N ASP A 369 -23.41 0.45 8.43
CA ASP A 369 -22.17 -0.03 7.79
C ASP A 369 -21.19 1.14 7.63
N LYS A 370 -19.91 0.82 7.54
CA LYS A 370 -18.89 1.84 7.38
C LYS A 370 -18.81 2.31 5.91
N PRO A 371 -18.31 3.53 5.65
CA PRO A 371 -18.03 4.60 6.61
C PRO A 371 -19.33 5.11 7.25
N MET A 372 -19.26 5.76 8.42
CA MET A 372 -20.46 6.28 9.10
C MET A 372 -21.33 7.14 8.16
N ALA A 373 -20.70 8.02 7.41
CA ALA A 373 -21.26 8.75 6.26
C ALA A 373 -20.09 9.25 5.39
N ILE A 374 -20.40 9.85 4.24
CA ILE A 374 -19.38 10.41 3.33
C ILE A 374 -19.07 11.90 3.59
N THR A 375 -19.82 12.54 4.49
CA THR A 375 -19.64 13.94 4.89
C THR A 375 -19.53 14.09 6.40
N LEU A 376 -18.78 15.11 6.85
CA LEU A 376 -18.68 15.45 8.27
C LEU A 376 -20.00 15.94 8.87
N PRO A 377 -20.78 16.82 8.21
CA PRO A 377 -22.09 17.23 8.73
C PRO A 377 -23.03 16.06 9.00
N ASP A 378 -23.05 15.05 8.13
CA ASP A 378 -23.89 13.87 8.32
C ASP A 378 -23.41 13.01 9.50
N CYS A 379 -22.10 12.81 9.64
CA CYS A 379 -21.53 12.11 10.79
C CYS A 379 -21.88 12.83 12.11
N ASP A 380 -21.72 14.15 12.13
CA ASP A 380 -22.00 14.97 13.31
C ASP A 380 -23.50 14.96 13.64
N ALA A 381 -24.38 14.96 12.63
CA ALA A 381 -25.83 14.82 12.82
C ALA A 381 -26.21 13.46 13.43
N LEU A 382 -25.60 12.36 12.96
CA LEU A 382 -25.84 11.02 13.50
C LEU A 382 -25.43 10.92 14.97
N LEU A 383 -24.22 11.39 15.30
CA LEU A 383 -23.73 11.42 16.68
C LEU A 383 -24.61 12.30 17.57
N ALA A 384 -25.03 13.47 17.09
CA ALA A 384 -25.88 14.39 17.82
C ALA A 384 -27.30 13.84 18.04
N SER A 385 -27.88 13.16 17.05
CA SER A 385 -29.18 12.49 17.19
C SER A 385 -29.09 11.39 18.25
N ALA A 386 -28.12 10.46 18.13
CA ALA A 386 -27.91 9.40 19.09
C ALA A 386 -27.68 9.92 20.52
N ALA A 387 -26.87 10.97 20.69
CA ALA A 387 -26.62 11.57 21.99
C ALA A 387 -27.87 12.28 22.57
N ARG A 388 -28.67 12.94 21.72
CA ARG A 388 -29.90 13.64 22.12
C ARG A 388 -30.99 12.67 22.56
N THR A 389 -31.18 11.57 21.82
CA THR A 389 -32.24 10.59 22.09
C THR A 389 -31.80 9.52 23.08
N GLY A 390 -30.50 9.35 23.28
CA GLY A 390 -29.94 8.22 24.03
C GLY A 390 -30.01 6.90 23.25
N THR A 391 -30.35 6.95 21.95
CA THR A 391 -30.47 5.77 21.11
C THR A 391 -29.09 5.20 20.78
N ARG A 392 -29.02 3.89 20.74
CA ARG A 392 -27.77 3.15 20.53
C ARG A 392 -27.36 3.22 19.05
N LEU A 393 -26.23 3.86 18.80
CA LEU A 393 -25.58 3.92 17.49
C LEU A 393 -24.34 3.01 17.48
N TYR A 394 -24.24 2.15 16.48
CA TYR A 394 -23.13 1.23 16.30
C TYR A 394 -22.63 1.31 14.85
N ILE A 395 -21.30 1.36 14.66
CA ILE A 395 -20.69 1.49 13.33
C ILE A 395 -19.92 0.21 12.97
N GLY A 396 -20.08 -0.25 11.73
CA GLY A 396 -19.56 -1.51 11.21
C GLY A 396 -18.03 -1.60 11.01
N HIS A 397 -17.22 -1.11 11.94
CA HIS A 397 -15.76 -1.24 11.91
C HIS A 397 -15.28 -2.65 12.29
N ASN A 398 -15.57 -3.61 11.42
CA ASN A 398 -15.26 -5.03 11.59
C ASN A 398 -13.78 -5.33 11.88
N LEU A 399 -12.84 -4.54 11.35
CA LEU A 399 -11.41 -4.78 11.54
C LEU A 399 -10.97 -4.80 13.02
N ARG A 400 -11.67 -4.10 13.92
CA ARG A 400 -11.37 -4.16 15.36
C ARG A 400 -11.59 -5.55 15.98
N HIS A 401 -12.38 -6.41 15.32
CA HIS A 401 -12.60 -7.79 15.73
C HIS A 401 -11.64 -8.79 15.10
N LEU A 402 -10.76 -8.37 14.17
CA LEU A 402 -9.78 -9.28 13.57
C LEU A 402 -8.79 -9.80 14.63
N PRO A 403 -8.60 -11.13 14.77
CA PRO A 403 -7.69 -11.70 15.76
C PRO A 403 -6.27 -11.12 15.69
N MET A 404 -5.77 -10.90 14.46
CA MET A 404 -4.46 -10.30 14.24
C MET A 404 -4.39 -8.88 14.83
N LEU A 405 -5.39 -8.02 14.61
CA LEU A 405 -5.36 -6.62 15.06
C LEU A 405 -5.54 -6.53 16.57
N ARG A 406 -6.41 -7.36 17.14
CA ARG A 406 -6.58 -7.48 18.59
C ARG A 406 -5.27 -7.92 19.24
N ARG A 407 -4.59 -8.91 18.66
CA ARG A 407 -3.31 -9.37 19.19
C ARG A 407 -2.21 -8.32 19.07
N MET A 408 -2.19 -7.53 18.00
CA MET A 408 -1.29 -6.36 17.90
C MET A 408 -1.59 -5.35 19.01
N ARG A 409 -2.87 -5.02 19.25
CA ARG A 409 -3.29 -4.10 20.31
C ARG A 409 -2.85 -4.59 21.70
N GLU A 410 -3.07 -5.85 22.01
CA GLU A 410 -2.62 -6.47 23.27
C GLU A 410 -1.11 -6.33 23.47
N LEU A 411 -0.30 -6.60 22.44
CA LEU A 411 1.16 -6.47 22.53
C LEU A 411 1.60 -5.02 22.78
N ILE A 412 0.90 -4.04 22.21
CA ILE A 412 1.16 -2.61 22.46
C ILE A 412 0.83 -2.28 23.92
N GLU A 413 -0.32 -2.73 24.42
CA GLU A 413 -0.76 -2.50 25.80
C GLU A 413 0.14 -3.22 26.82
N ASP A 414 0.67 -4.39 26.48
CA ASP A 414 1.68 -5.14 27.25
C ASP A 414 3.07 -4.47 27.23
N GLY A 415 3.23 -3.38 26.47
CA GLY A 415 4.47 -2.60 26.41
C GLY A 415 5.55 -3.21 25.51
N ALA A 416 5.21 -4.11 24.58
CA ALA A 416 6.17 -4.78 23.72
C ALA A 416 7.03 -3.83 22.87
N VAL A 417 6.53 -2.61 22.62
CA VAL A 417 7.21 -1.55 21.87
C VAL A 417 7.43 -0.26 22.67
N GLY A 418 7.06 -0.22 23.95
CA GLY A 418 7.09 1.00 24.77
C GLY A 418 6.01 2.01 24.39
N GLU A 419 6.31 3.31 24.48
CA GLU A 419 5.38 4.35 24.04
C GLU A 419 5.36 4.46 22.52
N VAL A 420 4.19 4.31 21.90
CA VAL A 420 4.02 4.45 20.45
C VAL A 420 4.44 5.86 20.01
N LYS A 421 5.26 5.94 18.95
CA LYS A 421 5.72 7.19 18.33
C LYS A 421 5.34 7.28 16.85
N ALA A 422 5.20 6.15 16.17
CA ALA A 422 4.72 6.11 14.80
C ALA A 422 3.90 4.86 14.45
N VAL A 423 2.95 5.01 13.53
CA VAL A 423 2.21 3.90 12.92
C VAL A 423 2.20 4.06 11.40
N TRP A 424 2.66 3.03 10.69
CA TRP A 424 2.63 2.98 9.23
C TRP A 424 1.67 1.90 8.76
N CYS A 425 0.97 2.15 7.66
CA CYS A 425 0.10 1.17 7.04
C CYS A 425 0.25 1.24 5.52
N ARG A 426 0.64 0.11 4.92
CA ARG A 426 0.58 -0.12 3.47
C ARG A 426 -0.60 -1.02 3.17
N HIS A 427 -1.48 -0.56 2.31
CA HIS A 427 -2.67 -1.29 1.89
C HIS A 427 -2.60 -1.55 0.39
N PHE A 428 -2.46 -2.83 0.05
CA PHE A 428 -2.57 -3.32 -1.31
C PHE A 428 -4.02 -3.78 -1.49
N VAL A 429 -4.75 -3.13 -2.37
CA VAL A 429 -6.18 -3.39 -2.61
C VAL A 429 -6.29 -4.04 -3.98
N GLY A 430 -5.79 -5.27 -4.13
CA GLY A 430 -5.61 -5.87 -5.45
C GLY A 430 -6.89 -6.16 -6.23
N HIS A 431 -8.01 -6.26 -5.53
CA HIS A 431 -9.36 -6.32 -6.11
C HIS A 431 -9.99 -4.94 -6.32
N GLY A 432 -9.19 -3.87 -6.26
CA GLY A 432 -9.68 -2.49 -6.22
C GLY A 432 -10.51 -2.13 -7.45
N GLY A 433 -10.11 -2.59 -8.62
CA GLY A 433 -10.87 -2.47 -9.87
C GLY A 433 -12.33 -2.93 -9.75
N ASP A 434 -12.54 -4.17 -9.30
CA ASP A 434 -13.88 -4.75 -9.18
C ASP A 434 -14.70 -4.16 -8.03
N TYR A 435 -14.02 -3.78 -6.94
CA TYR A 435 -14.68 -3.29 -5.73
C TYR A 435 -15.06 -1.82 -5.79
N TYR A 436 -14.31 -0.99 -6.52
CA TYR A 436 -14.43 0.47 -6.43
C TYR A 436 -14.54 1.19 -7.76
N PHE A 437 -14.26 0.53 -8.90
CA PHE A 437 -14.24 1.19 -10.22
C PHE A 437 -15.32 0.67 -11.18
N LYS A 438 -16.21 -0.21 -10.71
CA LYS A 438 -17.31 -0.76 -11.52
C LYS A 438 -18.67 -0.15 -11.19
N ASP A 439 -18.89 0.41 -10.01
CA ASP A 439 -20.19 0.93 -9.55
C ASP A 439 -20.07 2.37 -9.02
N TRP A 440 -21.08 2.83 -8.27
CA TRP A 440 -21.15 4.16 -7.63
C TRP A 440 -19.90 4.56 -6.83
N HIS A 441 -19.05 3.61 -6.39
CA HIS A 441 -17.81 3.92 -5.68
C HIS A 441 -16.84 4.78 -6.50
N ALA A 442 -16.89 4.65 -7.83
CA ALA A 442 -15.99 5.32 -8.76
C ALA A 442 -16.20 6.85 -8.85
N GLU A 443 -17.31 7.33 -8.27
CA GLU A 443 -17.80 8.68 -8.41
C GLU A 443 -17.62 9.48 -7.11
N ARG A 444 -16.91 10.60 -7.19
CA ARG A 444 -16.63 11.48 -6.03
C ARG A 444 -17.90 11.97 -5.34
N ALA A 445 -19.00 12.11 -6.10
CA ALA A 445 -20.29 12.55 -5.57
C ALA A 445 -20.86 11.56 -4.54
N ASN A 446 -20.48 10.28 -4.65
CA ASN A 446 -21.00 9.20 -3.83
C ASN A 446 -20.01 8.71 -2.77
N THR A 447 -18.74 9.14 -2.82
CA THR A 447 -17.68 8.63 -1.95
C THR A 447 -16.75 9.68 -1.36
N THR A 448 -16.79 10.93 -1.82
CA THR A 448 -15.78 11.98 -1.58
C THR A 448 -14.42 11.66 -2.22
N GLY A 449 -13.83 10.51 -1.88
CA GLY A 449 -12.62 9.93 -2.44
C GLY A 449 -12.25 8.64 -1.72
N LEU A 450 -11.37 7.81 -2.31
CA LEU A 450 -11.08 6.49 -1.73
C LEU A 450 -10.26 6.55 -0.43
N LEU A 451 -9.63 7.69 -0.09
CA LEU A 451 -9.00 7.89 1.23
C LEU A 451 -10.05 7.94 2.36
N LEU A 452 -11.28 8.36 2.05
CA LEU A 452 -12.43 8.21 2.94
C LEU A 452 -13.01 6.81 2.78
N GLN A 453 -13.43 6.45 1.57
CA GLN A 453 -14.29 5.28 1.37
C GLN A 453 -13.61 3.97 1.78
N LYS A 454 -12.42 3.72 1.23
CA LYS A 454 -11.60 2.56 1.60
C LYS A 454 -10.78 2.87 2.86
N GLY A 455 -10.15 4.03 2.89
CA GLY A 455 -9.19 4.40 3.92
C GLY A 455 -9.76 4.53 5.32
N ALA A 456 -11.05 4.87 5.50
CA ALA A 456 -11.64 5.01 6.84
C ALA A 456 -11.50 3.74 7.70
N HIS A 457 -11.49 2.55 7.09
CA HIS A 457 -11.19 1.30 7.79
C HIS A 457 -9.81 1.32 8.45
N ASP A 458 -8.78 1.62 7.67
CA ASP A 458 -7.40 1.58 8.12
C ASP A 458 -7.06 2.77 9.00
N LEU A 459 -7.67 3.93 8.76
CA LEU A 459 -7.53 5.11 9.59
C LEU A 459 -8.07 4.86 11.01
N ASP A 460 -9.22 4.19 11.14
CA ASP A 460 -9.74 3.76 12.44
C ASP A 460 -8.77 2.84 13.17
N VAL A 461 -8.21 1.84 12.47
CA VAL A 461 -7.23 0.91 13.03
C VAL A 461 -5.95 1.63 13.45
N ILE A 462 -5.46 2.56 12.62
CA ILE A 462 -4.27 3.37 12.93
C ILE A 462 -4.52 4.22 14.18
N HIS A 463 -5.66 4.91 14.27
CA HIS A 463 -6.05 5.68 15.46
C HIS A 463 -6.14 4.78 16.69
N TRP A 464 -6.72 3.59 16.53
CA TRP A 464 -6.87 2.63 17.60
C TRP A 464 -5.54 2.09 18.08
N LEU A 465 -4.61 1.69 17.20
CA LEU A 465 -3.28 1.21 17.59
C LEU A 465 -2.41 2.35 18.17
N ALA A 466 -2.54 3.57 17.66
CA ALA A 466 -1.79 4.74 18.12
C ALA A 466 -2.33 5.36 19.42
N GLY A 467 -3.60 5.12 19.75
CA GLY A 467 -4.27 5.73 20.90
C GLY A 467 -4.49 7.24 20.77
N GLY A 468 -4.74 7.73 19.55
CA GLY A 468 -4.96 9.15 19.26
C GLY A 468 -5.64 9.37 17.91
N TYR A 469 -6.04 10.61 17.63
CA TYR A 469 -6.79 10.96 16.42
C TYR A 469 -6.09 12.01 15.58
N SER A 470 -6.30 11.97 14.26
CA SER A 470 -5.69 12.89 13.31
C SER A 470 -6.05 14.35 13.61
N ARG A 471 -5.06 15.25 13.53
CA ARG A 471 -5.27 16.70 13.66
C ARG A 471 -4.68 17.51 12.52
N GLU A 472 -3.67 16.98 11.84
CA GLU A 472 -3.05 17.61 10.68
C GLU A 472 -2.66 16.52 9.68
N VAL A 473 -3.06 16.68 8.42
CA VAL A 473 -2.85 15.73 7.32
C VAL A 473 -2.15 16.42 6.15
N VAL A 474 -1.22 15.71 5.51
CA VAL A 474 -0.74 16.00 4.14
C VAL A 474 -0.92 14.76 3.29
N ALA A 475 -1.48 14.88 2.09
CA ALA A 475 -1.71 13.74 1.20
C ALA A 475 -1.31 14.02 -0.26
N LEU A 476 -0.94 12.95 -0.96
CA LEU A 476 -0.62 12.95 -2.37
C LEU A 476 -1.21 11.70 -3.03
N GLY A 477 -1.47 11.76 -4.33
CA GLY A 477 -2.03 10.64 -5.08
C GLY A 477 -2.64 11.10 -6.39
N GLY A 478 -3.40 10.20 -7.02
CA GLY A 478 -4.11 10.51 -8.26
C GLY A 478 -4.83 9.31 -8.84
N LEU A 479 -5.50 9.55 -9.95
CA LEU A 479 -6.08 8.52 -10.81
C LEU A 479 -5.05 8.18 -11.90
N THR A 480 -4.31 7.11 -11.68
CA THR A 480 -3.06 6.79 -12.37
C THR A 480 -3.17 5.60 -13.33
N VAL A 481 -4.14 4.71 -13.12
CA VAL A 481 -4.35 3.48 -13.90
C VAL A 481 -5.77 3.42 -14.46
N TYR A 482 -6.79 3.42 -13.60
CA TYR A 482 -8.17 3.16 -14.03
C TYR A 482 -8.76 4.30 -14.86
N GLY A 483 -8.25 5.52 -14.68
CA GLY A 483 -8.67 6.67 -15.49
C GLY A 483 -8.37 6.51 -16.98
N ALA A 484 -7.26 5.84 -17.32
CA ALA A 484 -6.84 5.62 -18.70
C ALA A 484 -7.41 4.33 -19.31
N ASN A 485 -8.11 3.49 -18.53
CA ASN A 485 -8.67 2.24 -19.04
C ASN A 485 -9.86 2.53 -19.99
N PRO A 486 -9.81 2.10 -21.26
CA PRO A 486 -10.85 2.41 -22.25
C PRO A 486 -12.08 1.51 -22.12
N HIS A 487 -12.02 0.44 -21.32
CA HIS A 487 -13.05 -0.58 -21.23
C HIS A 487 -14.13 -0.22 -20.21
N ARG A 488 -14.75 0.95 -20.41
CA ARG A 488 -15.87 1.44 -19.61
C ARG A 488 -17.19 1.01 -20.25
N ARG A 489 -18.23 0.85 -19.41
CA ARG A 489 -19.61 0.71 -19.88
C ARG A 489 -20.00 1.97 -20.67
N ALA A 490 -20.91 1.83 -21.63
CA ALA A 490 -21.44 2.99 -22.34
C ALA A 490 -22.17 3.91 -21.35
N ALA A 491 -21.95 5.22 -21.45
CA ALA A 491 -22.76 6.17 -20.71
C ALA A 491 -24.21 6.05 -21.22
N GLU A 492 -25.15 5.71 -20.34
CA GLU A 492 -26.55 5.69 -20.70
C GLU A 492 -26.99 7.11 -21.10
N ASN A 493 -27.54 7.24 -22.31
CA ASN A 493 -28.01 8.52 -22.83
C ASN A 493 -29.23 8.98 -22.03
N GLY A 494 -29.06 9.89 -21.05
CA GLY A 494 -30.21 10.44 -20.32
C GLY A 494 -29.91 11.45 -19.21
N SER A 495 -29.59 12.69 -19.59
CA SER A 495 -29.95 13.97 -18.92
C SER A 495 -29.73 14.16 -17.40
N GLY A 496 -28.87 15.14 -17.07
CA GLY A 496 -29.22 16.14 -16.05
C GLY A 496 -28.20 16.35 -14.94
N SER A 497 -27.45 17.44 -15.06
CA SER A 497 -27.08 18.25 -13.91
C SER A 497 -28.36 18.59 -13.12
N GLY A 498 -28.56 18.00 -11.95
CA GLY A 498 -29.72 18.28 -11.11
C GLY A 498 -29.44 17.90 -9.67
N SER A 499 -29.32 18.92 -8.82
CA SER A 499 -29.53 18.78 -7.38
C SER A 499 -30.96 18.29 -7.16
N GLY A 500 -31.13 16.98 -6.99
CA GLY A 500 -32.41 16.35 -6.74
C GLY A 500 -32.20 15.05 -6.00
N SER A 501 -32.75 14.98 -4.79
CA SER A 501 -32.95 13.75 -4.02
C SER A 501 -33.79 12.78 -4.84
N GLY A 502 -33.13 11.87 -5.54
CA GLY A 502 -33.77 10.88 -6.40
C GLY A 502 -32.76 9.80 -6.75
N SER A 503 -33.11 8.56 -6.47
CA SER A 503 -32.33 7.33 -6.60
C SER A 503 -31.69 7.11 -7.98
N GLY A 504 -30.38 6.84 -7.97
CA GLY A 504 -29.73 5.80 -8.79
C GLY A 504 -29.41 6.14 -10.25
N SER A 505 -28.12 6.19 -10.56
CA SER A 505 -27.57 5.94 -11.90
C SER A 505 -28.12 4.60 -12.44
N GLY A 506 -28.79 4.64 -13.59
CA GLY A 506 -29.69 3.62 -14.12
C GLY A 506 -29.10 2.25 -14.55
N SER A 507 -27.82 1.95 -14.28
CA SER A 507 -27.18 0.71 -14.76
C SER A 507 -26.69 -0.27 -13.69
N ASP A 508 -26.79 0.08 -12.39
CA ASP A 508 -26.23 -0.71 -11.26
C ASP A 508 -27.28 -1.51 -10.47
N THR A 509 -28.55 -1.53 -10.89
CA THR A 509 -29.64 -2.11 -10.08
C THR A 509 -29.83 -3.62 -10.27
N GLU A 510 -29.31 -4.21 -11.35
CA GLU A 510 -29.62 -5.58 -11.77
C GLU A 510 -28.55 -6.62 -11.36
N SER A 511 -27.36 -6.19 -10.94
CA SER A 511 -26.27 -7.09 -10.54
C SER A 511 -25.65 -6.70 -9.20
N LEU A 512 -25.08 -7.69 -8.51
CA LEU A 512 -24.27 -7.52 -7.32
C LEU A 512 -22.78 -7.58 -7.69
N MET A 513 -21.93 -7.06 -6.82
CA MET A 513 -20.48 -7.17 -6.97
C MET A 513 -20.00 -8.60 -7.23
N SER A 514 -20.62 -9.60 -6.60
CA SER A 514 -20.29 -11.01 -6.83
C SER A 514 -20.54 -11.47 -8.27
N ASP A 515 -21.40 -10.80 -9.02
CA ASP A 515 -21.79 -11.20 -10.36
C ASP A 515 -20.78 -10.72 -11.41
N TRP A 516 -20.03 -9.65 -11.12
CA TRP A 516 -18.98 -9.11 -11.99
C TRP A 516 -17.57 -9.27 -11.46
N PHE A 517 -17.40 -9.86 -10.27
CA PHE A 517 -16.10 -10.08 -9.65
C PHE A 517 -15.31 -11.13 -10.43
N ASP A 518 -14.12 -10.75 -10.91
CA ASP A 518 -13.28 -11.61 -11.72
C ASP A 518 -11.90 -11.75 -11.08
N VAL A 519 -11.69 -12.88 -10.40
CA VAL A 519 -10.42 -13.20 -9.71
C VAL A 519 -9.25 -13.40 -10.68
N GLY A 520 -9.52 -13.64 -11.96
CA GLY A 520 -8.52 -13.89 -13.00
C GLY A 520 -8.09 -12.65 -13.79
N ALA A 521 -8.81 -11.53 -13.68
CA ALA A 521 -8.56 -10.33 -14.47
C ALA A 521 -7.30 -9.58 -14.00
N TRP A 522 -6.16 -9.89 -14.62
CA TRP A 522 -4.87 -9.23 -14.36
C TRP A 522 -4.00 -9.16 -15.63
N PRO A 523 -3.31 -8.04 -15.93
CA PRO A 523 -3.19 -6.79 -15.16
C PRO A 523 -4.47 -5.92 -15.18
N PRO A 524 -4.51 -4.81 -14.40
CA PRO A 524 -5.69 -3.92 -14.29
C PRO A 524 -6.25 -3.39 -15.63
N SER A 525 -5.44 -3.37 -16.69
CA SER A 525 -5.86 -3.01 -18.05
C SER A 525 -6.75 -4.06 -18.74
N GLN A 526 -6.79 -5.29 -18.22
CA GLN A 526 -7.68 -6.36 -18.69
C GLN A 526 -9.09 -6.25 -18.13
N LEU A 527 -9.29 -5.52 -17.03
CA LEU A 527 -10.63 -5.28 -16.49
C LEU A 527 -11.51 -4.61 -17.54
N ARG A 528 -12.76 -5.06 -17.55
CA ARG A 528 -13.83 -4.61 -18.45
C ARG A 528 -15.00 -4.08 -17.61
N ASP A 529 -15.94 -3.46 -18.30
CA ASP A 529 -17.21 -3.00 -17.73
C ASP A 529 -17.03 -2.03 -16.55
N LEU A 530 -15.98 -1.22 -16.59
CA LEU A 530 -15.75 -0.17 -15.61
C LEU A 530 -16.85 0.90 -15.66
N ASN A 531 -17.03 1.62 -14.55
CA ASN A 531 -17.99 2.73 -14.45
C ASN A 531 -17.69 3.78 -15.55
N PRO A 532 -18.72 4.30 -16.26
CA PRO A 532 -18.54 5.40 -17.22
C PRO A 532 -17.80 6.61 -16.64
N VAL A 533 -18.09 6.94 -15.37
CA VAL A 533 -17.47 8.01 -14.59
C VAL A 533 -16.50 7.39 -13.57
N ILE A 534 -15.22 7.70 -13.74
CA ILE A 534 -14.18 7.39 -12.76
C ILE A 534 -13.46 8.69 -12.48
N ASP A 535 -13.70 9.25 -11.31
CA ASP A 535 -13.16 10.55 -10.93
C ASP A 535 -12.66 10.62 -9.48
N VAL A 536 -12.44 9.44 -8.89
CA VAL A 536 -11.75 9.19 -7.62
C VAL A 536 -10.34 8.63 -7.85
N GLU A 537 -9.47 8.76 -6.85
CA GLU A 537 -8.05 8.39 -6.93
C GLU A 537 -7.83 6.88 -6.71
N ASP A 538 -7.00 6.25 -7.55
CA ASP A 538 -6.66 4.82 -7.44
C ASP A 538 -5.33 4.55 -6.72
N LEU A 539 -4.49 5.58 -6.60
CA LEU A 539 -3.29 5.61 -5.78
C LEU A 539 -3.38 6.78 -4.80
N SER A 540 -3.18 6.54 -3.51
CA SER A 540 -3.15 7.61 -2.52
C SER A 540 -2.23 7.29 -1.36
N GLN A 541 -1.62 8.33 -0.80
CA GLN A 541 -0.78 8.27 0.39
C GLN A 541 -1.00 9.51 1.24
N MET A 542 -0.97 9.35 2.55
CA MET A 542 -1.10 10.44 3.51
C MET A 542 -0.14 10.29 4.68
N LEU A 543 0.34 11.43 5.16
CA LEU A 543 1.08 11.60 6.40
C LEU A 543 0.20 12.36 7.39
N THR A 544 0.32 12.03 8.67
CA THR A 544 -0.57 12.60 9.69
C THR A 544 0.16 12.84 11.00
N ARG A 545 -0.25 13.90 11.70
CA ARG A 545 0.09 14.12 13.11
C ARG A 545 -1.18 13.97 13.94
N LEU A 546 -1.11 13.11 14.95
CA LEU A 546 -2.22 12.87 15.87
C LEU A 546 -2.20 13.87 17.05
N ASP A 547 -3.32 13.99 17.75
CA ASP A 547 -3.45 14.85 18.95
C ASP A 547 -2.51 14.48 20.10
N ASN A 548 -2.14 13.20 20.22
CA ASN A 548 -1.17 12.71 21.20
C ASN A 548 0.30 12.83 20.74
N GLY A 549 0.56 13.43 19.58
CA GLY A 549 1.90 13.66 19.04
C GLY A 549 2.51 12.48 18.26
N VAL A 550 1.78 11.37 18.09
CA VAL A 550 2.19 10.26 17.21
C VAL A 550 2.13 10.69 15.75
N PHE A 551 3.09 10.24 14.95
CA PHE A 551 3.11 10.45 13.49
C PHE A 551 2.65 9.19 12.76
N THR A 552 1.80 9.34 11.75
CA THR A 552 1.29 8.19 11.00
C THR A 552 1.50 8.35 9.51
N SER A 553 1.59 7.22 8.80
CA SER A 553 1.57 7.19 7.33
C SER A 553 0.63 6.09 6.85
N TYR A 554 -0.29 6.42 5.96
CA TYR A 554 -1.19 5.47 5.32
C TYR A 554 -1.01 5.54 3.81
N GLN A 555 -0.86 4.39 3.14
CA GLN A 555 -0.80 4.29 1.69
C GLN A 555 -1.78 3.24 1.20
N GLN A 556 -2.47 3.53 0.10
CA GLN A 556 -3.35 2.58 -0.58
C GLN A 556 -3.11 2.58 -2.09
N CYS A 557 -3.14 1.39 -2.67
CA CYS A 557 -3.00 1.15 -4.11
C CYS A 557 -4.10 0.18 -4.56
N HIS A 558 -4.95 0.60 -5.49
CA HIS A 558 -6.12 -0.17 -5.94
C HIS A 558 -5.88 -1.10 -7.13
N TYR A 559 -4.63 -1.19 -7.55
CA TYR A 559 -4.23 -1.92 -8.76
C TYR A 559 -2.98 -2.78 -8.51
N SER A 560 -2.70 -3.09 -7.24
CA SER A 560 -1.66 -4.05 -6.85
C SER A 560 -2.08 -5.49 -7.21
N PRO A 561 -1.14 -6.43 -7.43
CA PRO A 561 -1.48 -7.83 -7.69
C PRO A 561 -2.05 -8.56 -6.47
N ASP A 562 -1.71 -8.08 -5.27
CA ASP A 562 -2.02 -8.66 -3.99
C ASP A 562 -3.05 -7.82 -3.21
N TYR A 563 -3.81 -8.49 -2.34
CA TYR A 563 -4.79 -7.87 -1.44
C TYR A 563 -4.40 -8.15 0.01
N TRP A 564 -3.78 -7.18 0.68
CA TRP A 564 -3.47 -7.29 2.11
C TRP A 564 -3.07 -5.95 2.71
N ARG A 565 -3.01 -5.92 4.04
CA ARG A 565 -2.61 -4.76 4.84
C ARG A 565 -1.39 -5.09 5.68
N ASN A 566 -0.46 -4.15 5.75
CA ASN A 566 0.72 -4.23 6.59
C ASN A 566 0.79 -3.01 7.51
N TYR A 567 0.44 -3.21 8.77
CA TYR A 567 0.58 -2.28 9.87
C TYR A 567 1.93 -2.47 10.55
N THR A 568 2.70 -1.39 10.66
CA THR A 568 3.94 -1.32 11.42
C THR A 568 3.78 -0.30 12.54
N VAL A 569 3.92 -0.73 13.79
CA VAL A 569 3.84 0.14 14.97
C VAL A 569 5.23 0.27 15.57
N ILE A 570 5.68 1.51 15.75
CA ILE A 570 7.02 1.86 16.23
C ILE A 570 6.87 2.66 17.51
N GLY A 571 7.46 2.16 18.59
CA GLY A 571 7.59 2.89 19.85
C GLY A 571 9.03 3.17 20.22
N ASP A 572 9.23 3.72 21.40
CA ASP A 572 10.56 4.07 21.93
C ASP A 572 11.37 2.88 22.47
N ALA A 573 10.74 1.72 22.64
CA ALA A 573 11.38 0.49 23.11
C ALA A 573 11.34 -0.67 22.10
N GLY A 574 10.73 -0.47 20.92
CA GLY A 574 10.70 -1.50 19.88
C GLY A 574 9.78 -1.17 18.71
N ARG A 575 9.59 -2.14 17.83
CA ARG A 575 8.57 -2.11 16.78
C ARG A 575 7.89 -3.47 16.64
N LEU A 576 6.66 -3.47 16.14
CA LEU A 576 5.95 -4.66 15.71
C LEU A 576 5.31 -4.47 14.34
N GLU A 577 5.13 -5.56 13.60
CA GLU A 577 4.65 -5.56 12.22
C GLU A 577 3.90 -6.85 11.94
N ASN A 578 2.78 -6.78 11.21
CA ASN A 578 2.10 -7.98 10.72
C ASN A 578 2.54 -8.38 9.31
N PHE A 579 2.52 -9.69 9.05
CA PHE A 579 2.72 -10.30 7.75
C PHE A 579 1.50 -11.17 7.46
N GLY A 580 0.76 -10.86 6.38
CA GLY A 580 -0.60 -11.36 6.18
C GLY A 580 -1.62 -10.70 7.12
N ASP A 581 -2.91 -10.79 6.80
CA ASP A 581 -3.99 -10.22 7.62
C ASP A 581 -4.98 -11.26 8.17
N GLY A 582 -4.82 -12.55 7.81
CA GLY A 582 -5.62 -13.64 8.37
C GLY A 582 -7.02 -13.72 7.78
N ILE A 583 -7.23 -13.02 6.66
CA ILE A 583 -8.50 -12.96 5.93
C ILE A 583 -8.48 -14.05 4.85
N ASP A 584 -9.64 -14.67 4.60
CA ASP A 584 -9.84 -15.65 3.53
C ASP A 584 -8.87 -16.85 3.52
N GLY A 585 -8.35 -17.22 4.69
CA GLY A 585 -7.48 -18.38 4.89
C GLY A 585 -5.99 -18.09 4.73
N ASP A 586 -5.60 -16.83 4.50
CA ASP A 586 -4.20 -16.44 4.40
C ASP A 586 -3.50 -16.55 5.77
N PRO A 587 -2.29 -17.14 5.82
CA PRO A 587 -1.53 -17.20 7.07
C PRO A 587 -1.14 -15.78 7.51
N ALA A 588 -1.40 -15.47 8.78
CA ALA A 588 -0.95 -14.23 9.39
C ALA A 588 -0.01 -14.48 10.57
N GLU A 589 0.96 -13.59 10.73
CA GLU A 589 1.82 -13.54 11.90
C GLU A 589 2.18 -12.12 12.29
N ILE A 590 2.44 -11.91 13.58
CA ILE A 590 2.96 -10.65 14.12
C ILE A 590 4.42 -10.88 14.50
N ARG A 591 5.29 -10.01 14.01
CA ARG A 591 6.71 -9.98 14.35
C ARG A 591 7.02 -8.79 15.22
N VAL A 592 7.81 -9.00 16.28
CA VAL A 592 8.24 -7.96 17.22
C VAL A 592 9.77 -7.87 17.23
N TRP A 593 10.29 -6.65 17.20
CA TRP A 593 11.70 -6.33 17.37
C TRP A 593 11.87 -5.31 18.51
N ASN A 594 12.39 -5.76 19.65
CA ASN A 594 12.52 -4.94 20.86
C ASN A 594 13.85 -5.14 21.60
N ARG A 595 14.86 -5.68 20.92
CA ARG A 595 16.24 -5.78 21.44
C ARG A 595 17.22 -5.02 20.56
N LYS A 596 18.21 -4.36 21.18
CA LYS A 596 19.27 -3.61 20.48
C LYS A 596 20.07 -4.54 19.55
N ARG A 597 20.20 -4.15 18.27
CA ARG A 597 20.93 -4.90 17.23
C ARG A 597 21.73 -3.91 16.34
N SER A 598 22.81 -4.38 15.70
CA SER A 598 23.75 -3.55 14.92
C SER A 598 23.69 -3.74 13.39
N GLY A 599 22.64 -4.38 12.85
CA GLY A 599 22.46 -4.62 11.40
C GLY A 599 21.12 -5.25 11.04
N TYR A 600 20.83 -5.40 9.74
CA TYR A 600 19.62 -6.05 9.22
C TYR A 600 19.63 -7.57 9.49
N ARG A 601 18.50 -8.11 9.93
CA ARG A 601 18.23 -9.56 9.97
C ARG A 601 16.77 -9.80 9.64
N SER A 602 16.48 -10.94 9.00
CA SER A 602 15.11 -11.35 8.68
C SER A 602 14.34 -11.90 9.89
N ASP A 603 15.03 -12.36 10.94
CA ASP A 603 14.41 -12.87 12.17
C ASP A 603 13.93 -11.77 13.12
N ALA A 604 12.77 -11.99 13.74
CA ALA A 604 12.21 -11.16 14.79
C ALA A 604 12.65 -11.63 16.19
N ASP A 605 12.56 -10.75 17.20
CA ASP A 605 12.77 -11.15 18.60
C ASP A 605 11.65 -12.07 19.11
N LEU A 606 10.44 -11.86 18.58
CA LEU A 606 9.27 -12.70 18.82
C LEU A 606 8.44 -12.78 17.53
N VAL A 607 8.01 -14.00 17.19
CA VAL A 607 7.07 -14.28 16.09
C VAL A 607 5.83 -14.92 16.70
N ILE A 608 4.67 -14.36 16.42
CA ILE A 608 3.38 -14.82 16.93
C ILE A 608 2.52 -15.23 15.74
N PRO A 609 2.36 -16.54 15.46
CA PRO A 609 1.44 -16.99 14.43
C PRO A 609 0.00 -16.73 14.88
N ILE A 610 -0.82 -16.21 13.98
CA ILE A 610 -2.27 -16.08 14.20
C ILE A 610 -2.89 -17.35 13.65
N SER A 611 -3.18 -18.29 14.56
CA SER A 611 -3.58 -19.66 14.24
C SER A 611 -4.97 -19.94 14.79
N ASP A 612 -5.95 -19.09 14.47
CA ASP A 612 -7.34 -19.23 14.95
C ASP A 612 -8.36 -18.56 14.00
N SER A 613 -8.15 -18.58 12.68
CA SER A 613 -9.28 -18.32 11.79
C SER A 613 -10.20 -19.54 11.84
N ALA A 614 -11.32 -19.43 12.57
CA ALA A 614 -12.35 -20.45 12.54
C ALA A 614 -12.66 -20.83 11.06
N PRO A 615 -12.85 -22.12 10.72
CA PRO A 615 -12.97 -22.57 9.32
C PRO A 615 -14.14 -21.96 8.54
N GLU A 616 -15.04 -21.21 9.20
CA GLU A 616 -16.27 -20.68 8.63
C GLU A 616 -16.47 -19.21 9.05
N GLY A 617 -16.23 -18.25 8.13
CA GLY A 617 -16.56 -16.84 8.32
C GLY A 617 -15.82 -15.89 7.37
N LEU A 618 -16.54 -14.93 6.77
CA LEU A 618 -15.93 -13.82 6.02
C LEU A 618 -15.03 -12.98 6.95
N HIS A 619 -13.90 -12.48 6.45
CA HIS A 619 -12.94 -11.68 7.23
C HIS A 619 -12.44 -12.38 8.52
N GLY A 620 -12.15 -13.68 8.47
CA GLY A 620 -11.59 -14.41 9.61
C GLY A 620 -12.51 -14.48 10.84
N GLY A 621 -13.82 -14.37 10.66
CA GLY A 621 -14.84 -14.39 11.73
C GLY A 621 -15.16 -13.03 12.35
N ALA A 622 -14.51 -11.95 11.90
CA ALA A 622 -14.72 -10.60 12.42
C ALA A 622 -16.17 -10.12 12.26
N ASP A 623 -16.81 -10.41 11.12
CA ASP A 623 -18.19 -10.00 10.82
C ASP A 623 -19.20 -10.66 11.78
N SER A 624 -18.98 -11.94 12.15
CA SER A 624 -19.82 -12.63 13.12
C SER A 624 -19.65 -12.08 14.54
N ALA A 625 -18.42 -11.76 14.94
CA ALA A 625 -18.14 -11.17 16.25
C ALA A 625 -18.72 -9.74 16.38
N LEU A 626 -18.60 -8.94 15.31
CA LEU A 626 -19.18 -7.61 15.20
C LEU A 626 -20.70 -7.65 15.38
N VAL A 627 -21.40 -8.53 14.65
CA VAL A 627 -22.86 -8.65 14.74
C VAL A 627 -23.29 -9.16 16.11
N ALA A 628 -22.57 -10.12 16.71
CA ALA A 628 -22.86 -10.58 18.06
C ALA A 628 -22.69 -9.47 19.10
N GLU A 629 -21.64 -8.65 18.98
CA GLU A 629 -21.45 -7.47 19.84
C GLU A 629 -22.59 -6.46 19.67
N PHE A 630 -22.98 -6.17 18.42
CA PHE A 630 -24.09 -5.26 18.14
C PHE A 630 -25.41 -5.76 18.72
N LEU A 631 -25.78 -7.03 18.55
CA LEU A 631 -27.03 -7.55 19.12
C LEU A 631 -27.05 -7.47 20.65
N ARG A 632 -25.93 -7.78 21.31
CA ARG A 632 -25.78 -7.58 22.76
C ARG A 632 -25.92 -6.10 23.13
N PHE A 633 -25.25 -5.21 22.40
CA PHE A 633 -25.32 -3.77 22.63
C PHE A 633 -26.75 -3.26 22.44
N ALA A 634 -27.42 -3.63 21.35
CA ALA A 634 -28.80 -3.28 21.04
C ALA A 634 -29.78 -3.79 22.10
N ALA A 635 -29.56 -4.97 22.67
CA ALA A 635 -30.44 -5.54 23.69
C ALA A 635 -30.27 -4.88 25.06
N VAL A 636 -29.04 -4.77 25.55
CA VAL A 636 -28.76 -4.44 26.96
C VAL A 636 -27.76 -3.30 27.17
N GLY A 637 -27.22 -2.72 26.10
CA GLY A 637 -26.19 -1.67 26.16
C GLY A 637 -24.80 -2.20 26.55
N GLY A 638 -23.97 -1.36 27.15
CA GLY A 638 -22.62 -1.72 27.62
C GLY A 638 -21.49 -1.37 26.63
N PRO A 639 -20.23 -1.64 27.00
CA PRO A 639 -19.07 -1.23 26.21
C PRO A 639 -18.98 -2.00 24.89
N THR A 640 -18.37 -1.39 23.89
CA THR A 640 -18.14 -1.96 22.55
C THR A 640 -16.68 -1.79 22.16
N GLU A 641 -16.15 -2.70 21.35
CA GLU A 641 -14.82 -2.53 20.75
C GLU A 641 -14.82 -1.43 19.69
N THR A 642 -15.93 -1.27 18.97
CA THR A 642 -16.13 -0.16 18.02
C THR A 642 -16.55 1.12 18.75
N SER A 643 -16.35 2.27 18.11
CA SER A 643 -16.71 3.57 18.66
C SER A 643 -17.27 4.48 17.56
N PRO A 644 -18.50 5.02 17.72
CA PRO A 644 -19.05 6.00 16.79
C PRO A 644 -18.14 7.23 16.64
N VAL A 645 -17.59 7.73 17.75
CA VAL A 645 -16.66 8.88 17.73
C VAL A 645 -15.40 8.54 16.92
N ALA A 646 -14.83 7.35 17.12
CA ALA A 646 -13.65 6.94 16.34
C ALA A 646 -13.98 6.78 14.84
N ALA A 647 -15.17 6.28 14.51
CA ALA A 647 -15.60 6.20 13.13
C ALA A 647 -15.75 7.57 12.45
N ARG A 648 -16.30 8.55 13.17
CA ARG A 648 -16.34 9.94 12.69
C ARG A 648 -14.94 10.53 12.53
N GLU A 649 -14.02 10.27 13.45
CA GLU A 649 -12.62 10.72 13.36
C GLU A 649 -11.88 10.09 12.15
N ALA A 650 -12.16 8.82 11.82
CA ALA A 650 -11.64 8.18 10.63
C ALA A 650 -12.19 8.82 9.34
N VAL A 651 -13.49 9.15 9.31
CA VAL A 651 -14.10 9.91 8.21
C VAL A 651 -13.47 11.30 8.10
N ALA A 652 -13.28 12.01 9.21
CA ALA A 652 -12.65 13.34 9.25
C ALA A 652 -11.23 13.32 8.67
N ALA A 653 -10.44 12.32 9.06
CA ALA A 653 -9.11 12.13 8.52
C ALA A 653 -9.15 11.84 7.01
N GLY A 654 -10.07 10.99 6.55
CA GLY A 654 -10.26 10.69 5.13
C GLY A 654 -10.66 11.90 4.29
N VAL A 655 -11.65 12.69 4.74
CA VAL A 655 -12.08 13.95 4.08
C VAL A 655 -10.91 14.92 3.97
N ALA A 656 -10.23 15.22 5.07
CA ALA A 656 -9.12 16.16 5.10
C ALA A 656 -7.94 15.69 4.24
N ALA A 657 -7.68 14.37 4.20
CA ALA A 657 -6.67 13.80 3.33
C ALA A 657 -7.04 13.95 1.85
N THR A 658 -8.29 13.71 1.47
CA THR A 658 -8.76 13.95 0.10
C THR A 658 -8.67 15.43 -0.29
N GLU A 659 -9.00 16.34 0.63
CA GLU A 659 -8.83 17.79 0.41
C GLU A 659 -7.35 18.17 0.21
N SER A 660 -6.45 17.66 1.05
CA SER A 660 -5.01 17.87 0.93
C SER A 660 -4.47 17.37 -0.41
N LEU A 661 -4.85 16.14 -0.81
CA LEU A 661 -4.46 15.53 -2.08
C LEU A 661 -4.86 16.42 -3.26
N ARG A 662 -6.12 16.87 -3.28
CA ARG A 662 -6.68 17.66 -4.39
C ARG A 662 -6.24 19.11 -4.41
N SER A 663 -5.67 19.59 -3.31
CA SER A 663 -5.04 20.93 -3.22
C SER A 663 -3.53 20.90 -3.48
N GLY A 664 -2.98 19.79 -4.00
CA GLY A 664 -1.56 19.67 -4.34
C GLY A 664 -0.67 19.36 -3.14
N GLY A 665 -1.21 18.69 -2.12
CA GLY A 665 -0.49 18.30 -0.91
C GLY A 665 -0.35 19.42 0.13
N VAL A 666 -1.26 20.39 0.12
CA VAL A 666 -1.29 21.43 1.17
C VAL A 666 -1.70 20.79 2.50
N PRO A 667 -1.04 21.09 3.62
CA PRO A 667 -1.48 20.62 4.94
C PRO A 667 -2.90 21.06 5.27
N VAL A 668 -3.74 20.13 5.72
CA VAL A 668 -5.14 20.37 6.12
C VAL A 668 -5.31 19.98 7.59
N ALA A 669 -5.96 20.85 8.36
CA ALA A 669 -6.34 20.55 9.74
C ALA A 669 -7.58 19.64 9.77
N VAL A 670 -7.57 18.66 10.67
CA VAL A 670 -8.70 17.75 10.86
C VAL A 670 -9.57 18.26 11.99
N ALA A 671 -10.84 18.57 11.69
CA ALA A 671 -11.79 19.04 12.69
C ALA A 671 -12.11 17.93 13.71
N ALA A 672 -12.11 18.26 14.99
CA ALA A 672 -12.60 17.37 16.05
C ALA A 672 -14.14 17.40 16.12
N PRO A 673 -14.80 16.36 16.64
CA PRO A 673 -16.22 16.39 16.95
C PRO A 673 -16.54 17.37 18.09
N ASP A 674 -17.82 17.73 18.25
CA ASP A 674 -18.29 18.51 19.40
C ASP A 674 -17.89 17.81 20.72
N PRO A 675 -17.19 18.49 21.65
CA PRO A 675 -16.73 17.91 22.90
C PRO A 675 -17.86 17.34 23.78
N ALA A 676 -19.05 17.94 23.79
CA ALA A 676 -20.19 17.46 24.56
C ALA A 676 -20.74 16.15 23.98
N VAL A 677 -20.79 16.06 22.65
CA VAL A 677 -21.19 14.83 21.95
C VAL A 677 -20.14 13.74 22.17
N ALA A 678 -18.85 14.06 22.06
CA ALA A 678 -17.78 13.10 22.32
C ALA A 678 -17.80 12.57 23.77
N ALA A 679 -18.08 13.44 24.75
CA ALA A 679 -18.19 13.06 26.16
C ALA A 679 -19.32 12.04 26.41
N HIS A 680 -20.48 12.19 25.76
CA HIS A 680 -21.60 11.25 25.86
C HIS A 680 -21.18 9.80 25.54
N PHE A 681 -20.42 9.62 24.46
CA PHE A 681 -19.93 8.30 24.06
C PHE A 681 -18.75 7.81 24.94
N ALA A 682 -17.93 8.71 25.47
CA ALA A 682 -16.83 8.35 26.37
C ALA A 682 -17.32 7.89 27.76
N GLU A 683 -18.32 8.54 28.33
CA GLU A 683 -18.92 8.16 29.62
C GLU A 683 -19.58 6.78 29.55
N SER A 684 -20.28 6.51 28.44
CA SER A 684 -20.88 5.21 28.14
C SER A 684 -19.85 4.09 28.03
N ALA A 685 -18.62 4.39 27.58
CA ALA A 685 -17.51 3.43 27.52
C ALA A 685 -16.73 3.30 28.85
N GLY A 686 -16.59 4.40 29.61
CA GLY A 686 -15.79 4.49 30.83
C GLY A 686 -16.46 3.97 32.10
N HIS A 687 -17.78 4.07 32.22
CA HIS A 687 -18.52 3.61 33.42
C HIS A 687 -18.47 2.08 33.62
N HIS A 688 -18.11 1.32 32.58
CA HIS A 688 -18.21 -0.14 32.57
C HIS A 688 -16.88 -0.91 32.51
N ARG A 689 -15.73 -0.26 32.25
CA ARG A 689 -14.40 -0.91 32.41
C ARG A 689 -14.09 -1.35 33.85
N ARG A 690 -14.87 -0.91 34.85
CA ARG A 690 -14.78 -1.40 36.23
C ARG A 690 -15.56 -2.69 36.51
N VAL A 691 -16.36 -3.21 35.56
CA VAL A 691 -17.30 -4.32 35.81
C VAL A 691 -17.03 -5.58 34.95
N SER A 692 -16.07 -5.56 34.02
CA SER A 692 -15.79 -6.68 33.12
C SER A 692 -14.97 -7.81 33.79
N SER A 693 -15.63 -8.65 34.58
CA SER A 693 -15.11 -9.95 35.05
C SER A 693 -16.08 -11.12 34.78
N ILE A 694 -16.93 -11.03 33.75
CA ILE A 694 -17.85 -12.12 33.39
C ILE A 694 -17.53 -12.62 31.96
N PRO A 695 -17.25 -13.92 31.76
CA PRO A 695 -16.86 -14.46 30.45
C PRO A 695 -18.02 -14.53 29.46
N ALA A 696 -17.70 -14.32 28.17
CA ALA A 696 -18.62 -14.37 27.04
C ALA A 696 -19.19 -15.76 26.71
N SER A 697 -18.85 -16.81 27.47
CA SER A 697 -19.27 -18.19 27.21
C SER A 697 -20.71 -18.52 27.65
N THR A 698 -21.57 -17.51 27.81
CA THR A 698 -22.92 -17.67 28.38
C THR A 698 -24.02 -17.00 27.55
N LEU A 699 -23.73 -16.61 26.32
CA LEU A 699 -24.71 -16.11 25.34
C LEU A 699 -24.56 -16.83 24.01
#